data_AF-A0A5B9P9D7-F1
#
_entry.id   AF-A0A5B9P9D7-F1
#
_cell.length_a   1.000
_cell.length_b   1.000
_cell.length_c   1.000
_cell.angle_alpha   90.00
_cell.angle_beta   90.00
_cell.angle_gamma   90.00
#
_symmetry.space_group_name_H-M   'P 1'
#
loop_
_entity.id
_entity.type
_entity.pdbx_description
1 polymer ?
#
loop_
_entity_poly.entity_id
_entity_poly.type
_entity_poly.pdbx_seq_one_letter_code
_entity_poly.pdbx_strand_id
1 'polypeptide(L)'
;MPSKKRKNLFSRWTKYFDHEVSPDRRKRTQQRIDAQSYASLEPRQVLTSPLPSFPVDSGLLYQIHGVEGNQGQLSEIDLTSRALNDVGDNAGFQINATAFRSDDGFIYGLRRDSNELVRIGANGASETLGNISGFPSSGSYSGDFAEDGLLYMRNGSSFYGINVETLSVDNVVTANENVSRTYDIAYNPKTGLHYSIRKAGTRSEFISIDLRSGENEGQVIVINDNLEPAGTYGALFSDASGRVVAGNNRGGLYEIDLETGAATFAGYSPRASSNDGAFSALGSLNLPPVVTDAWMSILESDSQRQIPIETPYDLEGQELKVTVTRLPSIGTIVDGAGTEIATGQTMTVDQLTSLTFKTPDQFDSAADPVSFEYEVSDGSLTSTGKVDINFAGLSRVEGSVVVLDNSEESSYAGYVYNNEITLTGEDFRGNQVKQTVLTDVNGNFSFEDLAPGKYQIQQDQPYVVFDSHVVAEAENVTLGENLVSGLIVSEMPQSISGITFYEHAPSLISGFTYVDADGNGSVGFTETGVAAVAIKLEGKNFEGAKVELKTTTDSYGFYEFRGLASGTYTVTQSQPNDYISGESNAGEYGGKTADNMIASIELGSGEKGLGYNFGEYENSSLSGSVFIDNDLDAANDMGDTPLEGVTVRLSGTDFRGIEVSEVTTTDANGNYRFDRLLAGTYSLTQDQPEGLEEGFSHVGIFNDDETVLSTNGTRSKNRIDGIEVGFGRDGRSFDFSERTDYNFVGEFEQTIVFTGTDESDVFVFNAGTTHHYAELNGESHYIDASKNTNIVFEGKLGDDRVYMTGSTKVERVITTETSAVMRSETFRVQAIDTSWFVIDSGGGFDKVIMYDTPEVDRIKMTQDYSRLWNSEGYFAETRGYHRSYFFADNGGDDRAYLYDSKYEDTIKMTPSNARMISRKYYSFARNVERVYAYSVNGGSDRSQFWDSHQDQDVFQAKPEYARMYNDGFYNIAQGFAQSDAFAHNTGENDRAYLFGSEGDDMLVSSPAKTGITGEGFAIDVHGFERTYGISNGGNDRALLIDSKMDDRFVARPDEATLYNEDYFLKASGFAKVDAWSSQGGNDRAYFYDSAGDETLVALDNEVRMYGERFDNNSHGFARAYSHSTAGGNDSAILFDTAQADTIKLGDDVSKMYGETYYTWLNQFENVKTKFTSANRHDRAIVFGSIDTDALAASGELGELIQDHAMDFIYDPNADASGDSDDSDLAAIFAELTGA
;
A
#
# COMPACT_ATOMS: atom_id res chain seq x y z
N MET A 1 6.91 -1.02 56.37
CA MET A 1 7.21 -2.29 57.08
C MET A 1 7.11 -3.44 56.08
N PRO A 2 7.99 -4.47 56.10
CA PRO A 2 8.01 -5.49 55.05
C PRO A 2 7.37 -6.84 55.43
N SER A 3 7.07 -7.63 54.38
CA SER A 3 6.88 -9.09 54.32
C SER A 3 5.58 -9.72 54.85
N LYS A 4 4.96 -10.54 53.97
CA LYS A 4 4.48 -11.94 54.16
C LYS A 4 3.70 -12.39 52.90
N LYS A 5 3.79 -13.63 52.41
CA LYS A 5 4.74 -14.74 52.67
C LYS A 5 4.58 -15.85 51.61
N ARG A 6 5.69 -16.35 51.05
CA ARG A 6 6.04 -17.76 50.71
C ARG A 6 4.91 -18.76 50.33
N LYS A 7 5.22 -19.64 49.37
CA LYS A 7 5.62 -21.07 49.57
C LYS A 7 5.84 -21.77 48.21
N ASN A 8 7.04 -22.33 47.90
CA ASN A 8 7.48 -23.74 48.12
C ASN A 8 7.35 -24.60 46.83
N LEU A 9 8.11 -25.68 46.56
CA LEU A 9 9.35 -26.30 47.10
C LEU A 9 9.82 -27.42 46.13
N PHE A 10 11.15 -27.54 45.86
CA PHE A 10 11.88 -28.79 45.49
C PHE A 10 11.49 -29.49 44.15
N SER A 11 12.35 -30.16 43.38
CA SER A 11 13.82 -30.40 43.34
C SER A 11 14.17 -31.02 41.94
N ARG A 12 15.30 -31.65 41.57
CA ARG A 12 16.38 -32.35 42.30
C ARG A 12 17.65 -32.62 41.44
N TRP A 13 18.74 -32.91 42.17
CA TRP A 13 20.00 -33.65 41.87
C TRP A 13 20.05 -34.70 40.72
N THR A 14 21.20 -35.15 40.18
CA THR A 14 22.63 -34.71 40.04
C THR A 14 23.48 -35.85 39.40
N LYS A 15 24.68 -35.54 38.86
CA LYS A 15 25.86 -36.45 38.64
C LYS A 15 25.76 -37.47 37.47
N TYR A 16 26.85 -37.98 36.84
CA TYR A 16 28.31 -37.66 36.81
C TYR A 16 28.98 -38.39 35.62
N PHE A 17 30.00 -37.78 34.97
CA PHE A 17 31.25 -38.39 34.42
C PHE A 17 31.08 -39.46 33.29
N ASP A 18 32.01 -39.70 32.35
CA ASP A 18 33.43 -39.31 32.27
C ASP A 18 34.00 -39.29 30.81
N HIS A 19 35.25 -38.81 30.66
CA HIS A 19 36.34 -39.16 29.69
C HIS A 19 36.01 -39.83 28.29
N GLU A 20 36.66 -39.54 27.15
CA GLU A 20 37.82 -38.67 26.85
C GLU A 20 38.07 -38.40 25.33
N VAL A 21 38.96 -37.41 25.06
CA VAL A 21 39.72 -36.99 23.84
C VAL A 21 39.17 -37.20 22.40
N SER A 22 39.32 -36.14 21.61
CA SER A 22 39.36 -36.03 20.13
C SER A 22 40.76 -36.42 19.56
N PRO A 23 41.26 -36.03 18.35
CA PRO A 23 40.63 -35.32 17.22
C PRO A 23 41.00 -35.80 15.77
N ASP A 24 40.24 -35.26 14.81
CA ASP A 24 40.67 -34.80 13.46
C ASP A 24 41.10 -35.76 12.31
N ARG A 25 40.91 -35.25 11.08
CA ARG A 25 41.61 -35.52 9.80
C ARG A 25 41.42 -36.84 8.99
N ARG A 26 40.47 -36.72 8.05
CA ARG A 26 40.67 -36.72 6.57
C ARG A 26 40.84 -38.06 5.78
N LYS A 27 40.27 -38.00 4.56
CA LYS A 27 40.51 -38.80 3.31
C LYS A 27 39.77 -40.14 3.12
N ARG A 28 38.64 -40.02 2.40
CA ARG A 28 38.35 -40.64 1.08
C ARG A 28 39.00 -41.99 0.70
N THR A 29 38.12 -42.93 0.34
CA THR A 29 38.20 -43.85 -0.83
C THR A 29 39.01 -45.16 -0.71
N GLN A 30 38.26 -46.29 -0.74
CA GLN A 30 38.54 -47.60 -1.39
C GLN A 30 39.94 -48.25 -1.16
N GLN A 31 40.05 -49.44 -0.55
CA GLN A 31 39.72 -50.72 -1.20
C GLN A 31 39.72 -51.93 -0.23
N ARG A 32 38.69 -52.79 -0.37
CA ARG A 32 38.72 -54.23 -0.77
C ARG A 32 39.66 -55.25 -0.06
N ILE A 33 39.09 -56.47 0.12
CA ILE A 33 39.72 -57.81 0.32
C ILE A 33 40.12 -58.19 1.74
N ASP A 34 39.55 -59.31 2.23
CA ASP A 34 40.26 -60.50 2.76
C ASP A 34 39.25 -61.66 3.01
N ALA A 35 39.61 -62.96 3.08
CA ALA A 35 40.60 -63.75 2.34
C ALA A 35 40.53 -65.26 2.72
N GLN A 36 40.53 -66.17 1.72
CA GLN A 36 40.97 -67.59 1.80
C GLN A 36 40.15 -68.49 2.78
N SER A 37 40.20 -69.83 2.82
CA SER A 37 41.06 -70.91 2.29
C SER A 37 40.22 -72.24 2.23
N TYR A 38 40.59 -73.40 1.66
CA TYR A 38 41.77 -73.87 0.89
C TYR A 38 41.49 -75.22 0.15
N ALA A 39 42.37 -75.57 -0.79
CA ALA A 39 42.98 -76.89 -1.12
C ALA A 39 42.47 -78.23 -0.49
N SER A 40 42.62 -79.43 -1.12
CA SER A 40 43.19 -79.84 -2.43
C SER A 40 43.04 -81.36 -2.71
N LEU A 41 43.22 -81.79 -3.98
CA LEU A 41 44.00 -82.95 -4.51
C LEU A 41 43.39 -83.65 -5.75
N GLU A 42 44.28 -84.20 -6.59
CA GLU A 42 44.07 -84.73 -7.96
C GLU A 42 44.09 -86.30 -8.00
N PRO A 43 43.85 -87.04 -9.13
CA PRO A 43 44.27 -86.74 -10.52
C PRO A 43 43.34 -87.13 -11.70
N ARG A 44 43.78 -86.73 -12.91
CA ARG A 44 43.16 -86.99 -14.23
C ARG A 44 42.97 -88.47 -14.63
N GLN A 45 41.92 -88.74 -15.41
CA GLN A 45 41.93 -89.74 -16.49
C GLN A 45 41.70 -89.06 -17.85
N VAL A 46 42.20 -89.67 -18.94
CA VAL A 46 41.97 -89.20 -20.31
C VAL A 46 40.78 -89.95 -20.91
N LEU A 47 39.73 -89.21 -21.25
CA LEU A 47 38.69 -89.62 -22.19
C LEU A 47 38.66 -88.58 -23.30
N THR A 48 38.60 -89.02 -24.56
CA THR A 48 38.26 -88.16 -25.69
C THR A 48 36.76 -87.90 -25.63
N SER A 49 36.36 -86.89 -24.87
CA SER A 49 34.99 -86.37 -24.89
C SER A 49 34.65 -85.91 -26.31
N PRO A 50 33.43 -86.16 -26.82
CA PRO A 50 32.96 -85.42 -27.99
C PRO A 50 32.99 -83.92 -27.69
N LEU A 51 33.11 -83.08 -28.73
CA LEU A 51 32.92 -81.64 -28.55
C LEU A 51 31.52 -81.41 -27.94
N PRO A 52 31.41 -80.66 -26.82
CA PRO A 52 30.10 -80.26 -26.32
C PRO A 52 29.50 -79.26 -27.31
N SER A 53 28.26 -79.46 -27.73
CA SER A 53 27.48 -78.41 -28.38
C SER A 53 27.21 -77.28 -27.38
N PHE A 54 27.09 -76.05 -27.88
CA PHE A 54 26.69 -74.89 -27.09
C PHE A 54 25.27 -75.08 -26.54
N PRO A 55 24.93 -74.46 -25.40
CA PRO A 55 23.56 -74.42 -24.93
C PRO A 55 22.67 -73.74 -25.98
N VAL A 56 21.57 -74.42 -26.33
CA VAL A 56 20.41 -73.80 -26.97
C VAL A 56 19.82 -72.77 -25.99
N ASP A 57 19.26 -71.66 -26.51
CA ASP A 57 18.64 -70.59 -25.72
C ASP A 57 19.55 -69.92 -24.65
N SER A 58 20.86 -69.76 -24.91
CA SER A 58 21.77 -69.12 -23.94
C SER A 58 21.63 -67.60 -23.82
N GLY A 59 21.13 -66.92 -24.86
CA GLY A 59 21.10 -65.45 -24.95
C GLY A 59 22.48 -64.78 -25.11
N LEU A 60 23.55 -65.57 -25.25
CA LEU A 60 24.93 -65.09 -25.39
C LEU A 60 25.30 -64.91 -26.87
N LEU A 61 26.06 -63.87 -27.17
CA LEU A 61 26.74 -63.73 -28.47
C LEU A 61 28.13 -64.36 -28.39
N TYR A 62 28.52 -65.11 -29.42
CA TYR A 62 29.83 -65.76 -29.45
C TYR A 62 30.72 -65.11 -30.52
N GLN A 63 31.84 -64.53 -30.10
CA GLN A 63 32.80 -63.88 -31.01
C GLN A 63 34.14 -64.62 -30.95
N ILE A 64 34.71 -64.94 -32.12
CA ILE A 64 36.08 -65.50 -32.18
C ILE A 64 37.05 -64.40 -32.56
N HIS A 65 38.08 -64.18 -31.74
CA HIS A 65 39.00 -63.06 -31.89
C HIS A 65 40.46 -63.46 -31.99
N GLY A 66 41.22 -62.73 -32.80
CA GLY A 66 42.66 -62.95 -32.96
C GLY A 66 43.47 -62.46 -31.77
N VAL A 67 44.21 -63.36 -31.10
CA VAL A 67 45.13 -63.04 -30.00
C VAL A 67 46.61 -63.13 -30.39
N GLU A 68 47.49 -62.74 -29.47
CA GLU A 68 48.94 -62.76 -29.66
C GLU A 68 49.46 -64.19 -29.96
N GLY A 69 50.36 -64.31 -30.95
CA GLY A 69 50.79 -65.61 -31.49
C GLY A 69 49.96 -66.11 -32.69
N ASN A 70 49.00 -65.33 -33.19
CA ASN A 70 48.18 -65.62 -34.38
C ASN A 70 47.25 -66.84 -34.20
N GLN A 71 46.63 -66.91 -33.03
CA GLN A 71 45.62 -67.91 -32.65
C GLN A 71 44.25 -67.24 -32.52
N GLY A 72 43.17 -68.03 -32.58
CA GLY A 72 41.81 -67.59 -32.27
C GLY A 72 41.42 -67.97 -30.84
N GLN A 73 40.93 -66.99 -30.08
CA GLN A 73 40.24 -67.16 -28.81
C GLN A 73 38.73 -67.05 -29.06
N LEU A 74 37.95 -67.99 -28.55
CA LEU A 74 36.49 -67.84 -28.46
C LEU A 74 36.16 -67.01 -27.21
N SER A 75 35.24 -66.06 -27.33
CA SER A 75 34.68 -65.30 -26.21
C SER A 75 33.15 -65.31 -26.26
N GLU A 76 32.52 -65.37 -25.09
CA GLU A 76 31.08 -65.16 -24.90
C GLU A 76 30.82 -63.72 -24.45
N ILE A 77 29.73 -63.12 -24.94
CA ILE A 77 29.27 -61.79 -24.59
C ILE A 77 27.82 -61.90 -24.11
N ASP A 78 27.58 -61.55 -22.85
CA ASP A 78 26.24 -61.39 -22.29
C ASP A 78 25.81 -59.93 -22.47
N LEU A 79 24.79 -59.68 -23.31
CA LEU A 79 24.26 -58.33 -23.51
C LEU A 79 23.58 -57.76 -22.26
N THR A 80 23.01 -58.62 -21.41
CA THR A 80 22.22 -58.26 -20.23
C THR A 80 23.11 -57.87 -19.05
N SER A 81 24.10 -58.70 -18.70
CA SER A 81 25.08 -58.34 -17.65
C SER A 81 26.26 -57.50 -18.15
N ARG A 82 26.40 -57.36 -19.48
CA ARG A 82 27.57 -56.77 -20.16
C ARG A 82 28.89 -57.48 -19.83
N ALA A 83 28.82 -58.75 -19.42
CA ALA A 83 30.00 -59.59 -19.18
C ALA A 83 30.63 -60.03 -20.51
N LEU A 84 31.96 -60.13 -20.49
CA LEU A 84 32.78 -60.65 -21.56
C LEU A 84 33.75 -61.67 -20.95
N ASN A 85 33.58 -62.94 -21.29
CA ASN A 85 34.43 -64.04 -20.80
C ASN A 85 35.08 -64.76 -21.98
N ASP A 86 36.34 -65.19 -21.82
CA ASP A 86 37.00 -66.07 -22.79
C ASP A 86 36.65 -67.53 -22.51
N VAL A 87 36.19 -68.23 -23.54
CA VAL A 87 35.65 -69.60 -23.48
C VAL A 87 36.72 -70.59 -23.94
N GLY A 88 37.34 -71.26 -22.98
CA GLY A 88 38.31 -72.33 -23.23
C GLY A 88 39.72 -71.85 -23.63
N ASP A 89 40.61 -72.82 -23.85
CA ASP A 89 41.96 -72.56 -24.37
C ASP A 89 41.91 -72.15 -25.85
N ASN A 90 42.86 -71.30 -26.27
CA ASN A 90 43.02 -70.88 -27.66
C ASN A 90 43.09 -72.05 -28.66
N ALA A 91 42.43 -71.90 -29.82
CA ALA A 91 42.35 -72.92 -30.87
C ALA A 91 43.68 -73.23 -31.59
N GLY A 92 44.79 -72.59 -31.22
CA GLY A 92 46.12 -72.82 -31.79
C GLY A 92 46.35 -72.23 -33.20
N PHE A 93 45.30 -71.80 -33.88
CA PHE A 93 45.31 -71.11 -35.17
C PHE A 93 44.13 -70.12 -35.25
N GLN A 94 44.17 -69.17 -36.19
CA GLN A 94 43.06 -68.24 -36.42
C GLN A 94 41.95 -68.83 -37.30
N ILE A 95 40.72 -68.40 -37.01
CA ILE A 95 39.46 -68.82 -37.62
C ILE A 95 38.68 -67.54 -37.96
N ASN A 96 38.04 -67.52 -39.12
CA ASN A 96 37.21 -66.44 -39.68
C ASN A 96 35.96 -67.05 -40.33
N ALA A 97 35.01 -66.25 -40.84
CA ALA A 97 33.72 -66.71 -41.37
C ALA A 97 33.01 -67.66 -40.41
N THR A 98 32.87 -67.22 -39.15
CA THR A 98 32.29 -68.02 -38.08
C THR A 98 30.78 -67.90 -38.07
N ALA A 99 30.08 -69.03 -38.11
CA ALA A 99 28.64 -69.10 -38.15
C ALA A 99 28.15 -70.14 -37.16
N PHE A 100 27.01 -69.89 -36.52
CA PHE A 100 26.44 -70.84 -35.57
C PHE A 100 25.31 -71.66 -36.22
N ARG A 101 25.36 -72.99 -36.10
CA ARG A 101 24.29 -73.87 -36.60
C ARG A 101 23.35 -74.29 -35.47
N SER A 102 22.07 -73.95 -35.60
CA SER A 102 20.99 -74.38 -34.70
C SER A 102 20.89 -75.89 -34.55
N ASP A 103 21.00 -76.62 -35.66
CA ASP A 103 20.56 -78.01 -35.79
C ASP A 103 21.41 -79.00 -34.99
N ASP A 104 22.68 -78.67 -34.78
CA ASP A 104 23.65 -79.47 -34.01
C ASP A 104 24.33 -78.71 -32.87
N GLY A 105 24.10 -77.39 -32.78
CA GLY A 105 24.57 -76.55 -31.69
C GLY A 105 26.08 -76.25 -31.72
N PHE A 106 26.72 -76.22 -32.89
CA PHE A 106 28.14 -75.90 -33.01
C PHE A 106 28.40 -74.58 -33.77
N ILE A 107 29.51 -73.91 -33.41
CA ILE A 107 30.07 -72.85 -34.25
C ILE A 107 30.94 -73.50 -35.31
N TYR A 108 30.59 -73.27 -36.58
CA TYR A 108 31.41 -73.58 -37.73
C TYR A 108 32.26 -72.36 -38.08
N GLY A 109 33.44 -72.57 -38.67
CA GLY A 109 34.28 -71.48 -39.13
C GLY A 109 35.34 -71.95 -40.11
N LEU A 110 35.90 -71.01 -40.86
CA LEU A 110 36.97 -71.26 -41.82
C LEU A 110 38.32 -70.95 -41.19
N ARG A 111 39.27 -71.88 -41.28
CA ARG A 111 40.65 -71.61 -40.87
C ARG A 111 41.26 -70.53 -41.77
N ARG A 112 41.79 -69.46 -41.16
CA ARG A 112 42.25 -68.26 -41.86
C ARG A 112 43.25 -68.59 -42.99
N ASP A 113 43.09 -67.90 -44.12
CA ASP A 113 43.90 -68.04 -45.35
C ASP A 113 43.91 -69.45 -45.96
N SER A 114 42.81 -70.21 -45.80
CA SER A 114 42.59 -71.54 -46.40
C SER A 114 41.11 -71.74 -46.81
N ASN A 115 40.77 -72.92 -47.36
CA ASN A 115 39.38 -73.41 -47.48
C ASN A 115 39.07 -74.58 -46.51
N GLU A 116 39.81 -74.70 -45.41
CA GLU A 116 39.65 -75.76 -44.40
C GLU A 116 38.59 -75.36 -43.37
N LEU A 117 37.45 -76.06 -43.38
CA LEU A 117 36.36 -75.86 -42.42
C LEU A 117 36.69 -76.55 -41.09
N VAL A 118 36.43 -75.83 -40.00
CA VAL A 118 36.57 -76.29 -38.62
C VAL A 118 35.24 -76.10 -37.88
N ARG A 119 35.02 -76.90 -36.85
CA ARG A 119 33.83 -76.87 -35.99
C ARG A 119 34.27 -76.79 -34.53
N ILE A 120 33.56 -76.02 -33.72
CA ILE A 120 34.00 -75.56 -32.40
C ILE A 120 32.88 -75.83 -31.41
N GLY A 121 33.24 -76.39 -30.25
CA GLY A 121 32.32 -76.69 -29.16
C GLY A 121 32.28 -75.63 -28.07
N ALA A 122 31.31 -75.77 -27.15
CA ALA A 122 31.01 -74.87 -26.03
C ALA A 122 32.15 -74.66 -25.03
N ASN A 123 33.23 -75.44 -25.15
CA ASN A 123 34.42 -75.38 -24.32
C ASN A 123 35.63 -74.78 -25.06
N GLY A 124 35.42 -74.10 -26.19
CA GLY A 124 36.45 -73.49 -27.03
C GLY A 124 37.25 -74.48 -27.90
N ALA A 125 37.13 -75.79 -27.67
CA ALA A 125 37.87 -76.78 -28.42
C ALA A 125 37.36 -76.92 -29.86
N SER A 126 38.28 -77.05 -30.81
CA SER A 126 37.99 -77.12 -32.25
C SER A 126 38.36 -78.47 -32.89
N GLU A 127 37.54 -78.94 -33.81
CA GLU A 127 37.71 -80.11 -34.67
C GLU A 127 37.83 -79.68 -36.14
N THR A 128 38.81 -80.20 -36.86
CA THR A 128 38.97 -79.92 -38.30
C THR A 128 38.15 -80.91 -39.13
N LEU A 129 37.20 -80.40 -39.92
CA LEU A 129 36.33 -81.22 -40.76
C LEU A 129 36.96 -81.48 -42.14
N GLY A 130 37.62 -80.47 -42.73
CA GLY A 130 38.40 -80.61 -43.96
C GLY A 130 38.16 -79.52 -44.99
N ASN A 131 38.76 -79.66 -46.16
CA ASN A 131 38.69 -78.66 -47.24
C ASN A 131 37.34 -78.71 -47.97
N ILE A 132 36.68 -77.55 -48.10
CA ILE A 132 35.42 -77.40 -48.82
C ILE A 132 35.65 -77.53 -50.33
N SER A 133 34.90 -78.42 -50.98
CA SER A 133 34.92 -78.64 -52.42
C SER A 133 34.16 -77.53 -53.17
N GLY A 134 34.78 -76.97 -54.20
CA GLY A 134 34.21 -75.88 -55.01
C GLY A 134 34.44 -74.47 -54.46
N PHE A 135 34.86 -74.33 -53.20
CA PHE A 135 35.13 -73.03 -52.57
C PHE A 135 36.54 -72.50 -52.91
N PRO A 136 36.75 -71.17 -53.08
CA PRO A 136 38.08 -70.63 -53.34
C PRO A 136 39.04 -70.84 -52.17
N SER A 137 40.29 -71.23 -52.44
CA SER A 137 41.30 -71.52 -51.42
C SER A 137 42.06 -70.31 -50.86
N SER A 138 41.71 -69.09 -51.30
CA SER A 138 42.14 -67.83 -50.69
C SER A 138 41.14 -66.71 -50.97
N GLY A 139 41.04 -65.74 -50.05
CA GLY A 139 40.01 -64.71 -50.08
C GLY A 139 39.96 -63.87 -48.81
N SER A 140 38.92 -63.05 -48.69
CA SER A 140 38.51 -62.45 -47.42
C SER A 140 37.10 -62.93 -47.14
N TYR A 141 36.92 -63.61 -46.02
CA TYR A 141 35.76 -64.44 -45.76
C TYR A 141 35.03 -63.98 -44.50
N SER A 142 33.71 -63.87 -44.64
CA SER A 142 32.72 -63.75 -43.58
C SER A 142 31.55 -64.67 -43.93
N GLY A 143 30.70 -65.07 -42.99
CA GLY A 143 29.57 -65.94 -43.32
C GLY A 143 28.72 -66.31 -42.12
N ASP A 144 27.43 -66.56 -42.39
CA ASP A 144 26.45 -67.01 -41.41
C ASP A 144 25.59 -68.15 -42.00
N PHE A 145 24.81 -68.85 -41.16
CA PHE A 145 23.82 -69.83 -41.62
C PHE A 145 22.49 -69.15 -41.95
N ALA A 146 21.88 -69.56 -43.07
CA ALA A 146 20.51 -69.18 -43.40
C ALA A 146 19.50 -70.28 -43.03
N GLU A 147 18.21 -69.95 -43.06
CA GLU A 147 17.08 -70.86 -42.83
C GLU A 147 17.03 -72.09 -43.78
N ASP A 148 17.73 -72.03 -44.92
CA ASP A 148 17.88 -73.19 -45.82
C ASP A 148 18.91 -74.24 -45.32
N GLY A 149 19.59 -73.97 -44.20
CA GLY A 149 20.61 -74.83 -43.59
C GLY A 149 22.01 -74.70 -44.22
N LEU A 150 22.20 -73.83 -45.21
CA LEU A 150 23.51 -73.58 -45.82
C LEU A 150 24.28 -72.48 -45.10
N LEU A 151 25.59 -72.68 -44.99
CA LEU A 151 26.54 -71.68 -44.49
C LEU A 151 26.98 -70.78 -45.65
N TYR A 152 26.41 -69.58 -45.75
CA TYR A 152 26.72 -68.62 -46.83
C TYR A 152 28.02 -67.86 -46.56
N MET A 153 29.16 -68.42 -46.98
CA MET A 153 30.44 -67.72 -46.91
C MET A 153 30.66 -66.79 -48.10
N ARG A 154 30.89 -65.52 -47.79
CA ARG A 154 31.19 -64.45 -48.74
C ARG A 154 32.67 -64.45 -49.13
N ASN A 155 32.98 -64.25 -50.42
CA ASN A 155 34.32 -63.92 -50.92
C ASN A 155 34.19 -62.98 -52.15
N GLY A 156 34.95 -61.88 -52.19
CA GLY A 156 34.76 -60.84 -53.20
C GLY A 156 33.37 -60.20 -53.05
N SER A 157 32.52 -60.31 -54.09
CA SER A 157 31.09 -59.97 -54.06
C SER A 157 30.16 -61.19 -54.19
N SER A 158 30.70 -62.41 -54.11
CA SER A 158 29.96 -63.66 -54.24
C SER A 158 29.80 -64.35 -52.89
N PHE A 159 28.67 -65.01 -52.69
CA PHE A 159 28.29 -65.73 -51.47
C PHE A 159 28.08 -67.19 -51.84
N TYR A 160 28.85 -68.07 -51.22
CA TYR A 160 28.88 -69.50 -51.51
C TYR A 160 28.10 -70.19 -50.38
N GLY A 161 26.91 -70.70 -50.68
CA GLY A 161 26.13 -71.52 -49.75
C GLY A 161 26.79 -72.88 -49.62
N ILE A 162 27.41 -73.14 -48.46
CA ILE A 162 28.19 -74.34 -48.17
C ILE A 162 27.37 -75.30 -47.33
N ASN A 163 27.27 -76.54 -47.81
CA ASN A 163 26.70 -77.64 -47.08
C ASN A 163 27.79 -78.26 -46.19
N VAL A 164 27.65 -78.07 -44.87
CA VAL A 164 28.68 -78.46 -43.89
C VAL A 164 28.73 -79.97 -43.62
N GLU A 165 27.71 -80.73 -44.03
CA GLU A 165 27.65 -82.19 -43.90
C GLU A 165 28.35 -82.91 -45.06
N THR A 166 28.32 -82.31 -46.26
CA THR A 166 28.99 -82.83 -47.47
C THR A 166 30.36 -82.19 -47.72
N LEU A 167 30.65 -81.04 -47.09
CA LEU A 167 31.78 -80.16 -47.38
C LEU A 167 31.83 -79.73 -48.85
N SER A 168 30.67 -79.36 -49.42
CA SER A 168 30.54 -78.81 -50.78
C SER A 168 29.91 -77.42 -50.80
N VAL A 169 30.28 -76.64 -51.81
CA VAL A 169 29.47 -75.49 -52.25
C VAL A 169 28.27 -76.01 -53.02
N ASP A 170 27.07 -75.78 -52.48
CA ASP A 170 25.80 -76.22 -53.06
C ASP A 170 25.07 -75.05 -53.77
N ASN A 171 25.32 -73.79 -53.37
CA ASN A 171 24.81 -72.57 -54.02
C ASN A 171 25.91 -71.49 -54.21
N VAL A 172 25.80 -70.61 -55.21
CA VAL A 172 26.64 -69.41 -55.36
C VAL A 172 25.84 -68.20 -55.85
N VAL A 173 25.46 -67.33 -54.93
CA VAL A 173 24.82 -66.03 -55.21
C VAL A 173 25.91 -64.97 -55.47
N THR A 174 25.64 -63.94 -56.26
CA THR A 174 26.55 -62.79 -56.43
C THR A 174 25.79 -61.48 -56.33
N ALA A 175 26.25 -60.60 -55.44
CA ALA A 175 25.58 -59.33 -55.17
C ALA A 175 25.59 -58.40 -56.40
N ASN A 176 24.47 -57.70 -56.60
CA ASN A 176 24.33 -56.69 -57.66
C ASN A 176 25.19 -55.43 -57.42
N GLU A 177 25.58 -55.17 -56.16
CA GLU A 177 26.50 -54.10 -55.78
C GLU A 177 27.86 -54.59 -55.27
N ASN A 178 28.82 -53.67 -55.16
CA ASN A 178 30.17 -53.96 -54.69
C ASN A 178 30.24 -54.10 -53.15
N VAL A 179 29.83 -55.26 -52.65
CA VAL A 179 29.97 -55.65 -51.24
C VAL A 179 31.40 -56.08 -50.85
N SER A 180 32.42 -55.82 -51.68
CA SER A 180 33.80 -56.29 -51.40
C SER A 180 34.44 -55.74 -50.11
N ARG A 181 33.79 -54.76 -49.47
CA ARG A 181 34.19 -54.15 -48.19
C ARG A 181 33.14 -54.30 -47.09
N THR A 182 32.27 -55.30 -47.17
CA THR A 182 31.72 -55.92 -45.94
C THR A 182 32.88 -56.55 -45.17
N TYR A 183 32.75 -56.60 -43.85
CA TYR A 183 33.73 -57.25 -42.98
C TYR A 183 33.13 -58.48 -42.30
N ASP A 184 31.87 -58.39 -41.87
CA ASP A 184 31.06 -59.54 -41.46
C ASP A 184 29.62 -59.46 -41.99
N ILE A 185 28.87 -60.56 -41.90
CA ILE A 185 27.44 -60.63 -42.24
C ILE A 185 26.69 -61.41 -41.16
N ALA A 186 25.40 -61.12 -40.95
CA ALA A 186 24.53 -61.93 -40.10
C ALA A 186 23.17 -62.15 -40.76
N TYR A 187 22.59 -63.34 -40.64
CA TYR A 187 21.28 -63.69 -41.18
C TYR A 187 20.15 -63.36 -40.20
N ASN A 188 19.10 -62.69 -40.68
CA ASN A 188 17.97 -62.30 -39.85
C ASN A 188 16.75 -63.22 -40.08
N PRO A 189 16.32 -64.00 -39.08
CA PRO A 189 15.20 -64.94 -39.23
C PRO A 189 13.81 -64.29 -39.24
N LYS A 190 13.68 -62.97 -39.02
CA LYS A 190 12.37 -62.28 -39.14
C LYS A 190 12.14 -61.68 -40.52
N THR A 191 13.19 -61.17 -41.17
CA THR A 191 13.07 -60.61 -42.54
C THR A 191 13.54 -61.57 -43.64
N GLY A 192 14.28 -62.61 -43.27
CA GLY A 192 14.91 -63.58 -44.17
C GLY A 192 16.06 -63.01 -45.00
N LEU A 193 16.60 -61.85 -44.62
CA LEU A 193 17.70 -61.16 -45.29
C LEU A 193 19.01 -61.29 -44.51
N HIS A 194 20.14 -61.18 -45.19
CA HIS A 194 21.44 -61.02 -44.54
C HIS A 194 21.75 -59.52 -44.39
N TYR A 195 22.27 -59.12 -43.23
CA TYR A 195 22.64 -57.73 -42.96
C TYR A 195 24.15 -57.60 -42.81
N SER A 196 24.68 -56.43 -43.16
CA SER A 196 26.11 -56.14 -43.10
C SER A 196 26.40 -54.65 -42.95
N ILE A 197 27.59 -54.32 -42.50
CA ILE A 197 28.12 -52.95 -42.53
C ILE A 197 29.31 -52.92 -43.48
N ARG A 198 29.19 -52.18 -44.59
CA ARG A 198 30.26 -52.04 -45.59
C ARG A 198 30.94 -50.67 -45.53
N LYS A 199 32.21 -50.61 -45.91
CA LYS A 199 33.01 -49.36 -45.85
C LYS A 199 33.12 -48.64 -47.19
N ALA A 200 32.20 -47.71 -47.42
CA ALA A 200 32.18 -46.80 -48.56
C ALA A 200 33.10 -45.59 -48.34
N GLY A 201 34.33 -45.68 -48.85
CA GLY A 201 35.32 -44.61 -48.72
C GLY A 201 35.74 -44.38 -47.26
N THR A 202 35.32 -43.24 -46.70
CA THR A 202 35.51 -42.88 -45.28
C THR A 202 34.29 -43.17 -44.41
N ARG A 203 33.11 -43.38 -45.01
CA ARG A 203 31.85 -43.68 -44.32
C ARG A 203 31.68 -45.19 -44.11
N SER A 204 30.68 -45.53 -43.31
CA SER A 204 30.20 -46.90 -43.14
C SER A 204 28.72 -46.91 -43.49
N GLU A 205 28.30 -47.87 -44.31
CA GLU A 205 26.93 -48.01 -44.78
C GLU A 205 26.33 -49.28 -44.16
N PHE A 206 25.17 -49.17 -43.52
CA PHE A 206 24.40 -50.35 -43.10
C PHE A 206 23.54 -50.82 -44.28
N ILE A 207 23.64 -52.11 -44.62
CA ILE A 207 23.03 -52.70 -45.80
C ILE A 207 22.30 -53.99 -45.46
N SER A 208 21.23 -54.27 -46.20
CA SER A 208 20.67 -55.61 -46.34
C SER A 208 21.02 -56.22 -47.69
N ILE A 209 21.06 -57.55 -47.74
CA ILE A 209 21.45 -58.36 -48.89
C ILE A 209 20.47 -59.55 -48.95
N ASP A 210 19.73 -59.67 -50.04
CA ASP A 210 18.89 -60.84 -50.28
C ASP A 210 19.72 -61.95 -50.94
N LEU A 211 19.89 -63.07 -50.23
CA LEU A 211 20.59 -64.27 -50.72
C LEU A 211 19.61 -65.43 -51.00
N ARG A 212 18.31 -65.21 -50.87
CA ARG A 212 17.27 -66.19 -51.20
C ARG A 212 17.12 -66.28 -52.72
N SER A 213 16.79 -67.46 -53.22
CA SER A 213 16.48 -67.62 -54.65
C SER A 213 15.12 -66.99 -55.00
N GLY A 214 15.10 -66.08 -55.97
CA GLY A 214 13.92 -65.27 -56.29
C GLY A 214 14.21 -64.07 -57.18
N GLU A 215 13.21 -63.21 -57.40
CA GLU A 215 13.35 -62.02 -58.28
C GLU A 215 14.35 -60.97 -57.74
N ASN A 216 14.62 -61.00 -56.43
CA ASN A 216 15.57 -60.12 -55.74
C ASN A 216 16.91 -60.80 -55.42
N GLU A 217 17.20 -61.99 -55.96
CA GLU A 217 18.42 -62.76 -55.63
C GLU A 217 19.71 -61.95 -55.89
N GLY A 218 20.51 -61.74 -54.84
CA GLY A 218 21.71 -60.90 -54.86
C GLY A 218 21.44 -59.39 -54.75
N GLN A 219 20.22 -58.94 -54.48
CA GLN A 219 19.90 -57.52 -54.30
C GLN A 219 20.50 -56.98 -53.00
N VAL A 220 21.25 -55.88 -53.11
CA VAL A 220 21.71 -55.07 -51.98
C VAL A 220 20.84 -53.81 -51.85
N ILE A 221 20.50 -53.45 -50.62
CA ILE A 221 19.82 -52.19 -50.27
C ILE A 221 20.62 -51.48 -49.18
N VAL A 222 20.88 -50.18 -49.35
CA VAL A 222 21.46 -49.32 -48.30
C VAL A 222 20.34 -48.78 -47.42
N ILE A 223 20.40 -49.08 -46.13
CA ILE A 223 19.43 -48.64 -45.12
C ILE A 223 19.89 -47.31 -44.50
N ASN A 224 21.19 -47.19 -44.20
CA ASN A 224 21.82 -45.96 -43.74
C ASN A 224 23.18 -45.76 -44.46
N ASP A 225 23.38 -44.61 -45.12
CA ASP A 225 24.60 -44.28 -45.90
C ASP A 225 25.72 -43.63 -45.06
N ASN A 226 25.45 -43.27 -43.81
CA ASN A 226 26.42 -42.72 -42.86
C ASN A 226 26.15 -43.22 -41.43
N LEU A 227 26.41 -44.51 -41.21
CA LEU A 227 26.31 -45.15 -39.90
C LEU A 227 27.35 -44.55 -38.92
N GLU A 228 26.85 -43.85 -37.90
CA GLU A 228 27.64 -43.35 -36.77
C GLU A 228 27.49 -44.29 -35.55
N PRO A 229 28.55 -44.52 -34.75
CA PRO A 229 29.88 -43.91 -34.88
C PRO A 229 30.71 -44.50 -36.02
N ALA A 230 31.27 -43.62 -36.85
CA ALA A 230 32.02 -44.01 -38.05
C ALA A 230 33.24 -44.88 -37.72
N GLY A 231 33.23 -46.12 -38.20
CA GLY A 231 34.22 -47.13 -37.85
C GLY A 231 34.12 -48.38 -38.72
N THR A 232 35.16 -49.20 -38.73
CA THR A 232 35.00 -50.56 -39.26
C THR A 232 34.32 -51.41 -38.19
N TYR A 233 33.16 -51.96 -38.54
CA TYR A 233 32.45 -52.99 -37.78
C TYR A 233 32.93 -54.32 -38.32
N GLY A 234 33.54 -55.11 -37.45
CA GLY A 234 34.33 -56.27 -37.84
C GLY A 234 33.62 -57.60 -37.61
N ALA A 235 32.70 -57.65 -36.64
CA ALA A 235 31.84 -58.79 -36.35
C ALA A 235 30.39 -58.32 -36.31
N LEU A 236 29.47 -59.13 -36.84
CA LEU A 236 28.03 -58.92 -36.73
C LEU A 236 27.36 -60.13 -36.08
N PHE A 237 26.20 -59.89 -35.49
CA PHE A 237 25.36 -60.91 -34.87
C PHE A 237 23.90 -60.58 -35.20
N SER A 238 23.07 -61.59 -35.37
CA SER A 238 21.62 -61.45 -35.45
C SER A 238 21.00 -62.52 -34.56
N ASP A 239 19.91 -62.21 -33.87
CA ASP A 239 19.24 -63.17 -32.97
C ASP A 239 17.86 -63.62 -33.48
N ALA A 240 17.31 -64.64 -32.82
CA ALA A 240 16.01 -65.25 -33.14
C ALA A 240 14.80 -64.30 -32.93
N SER A 241 14.97 -63.19 -32.20
CA SER A 241 13.95 -62.15 -32.09
C SER A 241 13.93 -61.24 -33.33
N GLY A 242 15.00 -61.23 -34.13
CA GLY A 242 15.17 -60.36 -35.29
C GLY A 242 16.05 -59.14 -35.02
N ARG A 243 16.68 -59.03 -33.85
CA ARG A 243 17.60 -57.95 -33.50
C ARG A 243 18.99 -58.20 -34.12
N VAL A 244 19.61 -57.15 -34.65
CA VAL A 244 20.98 -57.18 -35.19
C VAL A 244 21.91 -56.35 -34.32
N VAL A 245 23.11 -56.86 -34.05
CA VAL A 245 24.14 -56.24 -33.21
C VAL A 245 25.48 -56.27 -33.94
N ALA A 246 26.28 -55.19 -33.85
CA ALA A 246 27.55 -55.05 -34.56
C ALA A 246 28.70 -54.66 -33.62
N GLY A 247 29.77 -55.45 -33.62
CA GLY A 247 31.00 -55.21 -32.87
C GLY A 247 32.04 -54.46 -33.70
N ASN A 248 32.53 -53.31 -33.19
CA ASN A 248 33.47 -52.47 -33.91
C ASN A 248 34.95 -52.73 -33.55
N ASN A 249 35.86 -52.32 -34.44
CA ASN A 249 37.30 -52.56 -34.28
C ASN A 249 37.94 -51.77 -33.10
N ARG A 250 37.18 -50.93 -32.39
CA ARG A 250 37.60 -50.27 -31.15
C ARG A 250 37.19 -51.07 -29.90
N GLY A 251 36.29 -52.05 -30.03
CA GLY A 251 35.76 -52.88 -28.94
C GLY A 251 34.44 -52.39 -28.36
N GLY A 252 33.70 -51.54 -29.09
CA GLY A 252 32.33 -51.17 -28.75
C GLY A 252 31.33 -52.02 -29.53
N LEU A 253 30.23 -52.40 -28.89
CA LEU A 253 29.16 -53.25 -29.41
C LEU A 253 27.87 -52.43 -29.49
N TYR A 254 27.20 -52.46 -30.65
CA TYR A 254 26.08 -51.56 -30.96
C TYR A 254 24.90 -52.36 -31.50
N GLU A 255 23.72 -52.14 -30.94
CA GLU A 255 22.45 -52.64 -31.47
C GLU A 255 22.02 -51.77 -32.64
N ILE A 256 21.61 -52.39 -33.76
CA ILE A 256 21.29 -51.70 -35.01
C ILE A 256 19.79 -51.78 -35.28
N ASP A 257 19.13 -50.63 -35.34
CA ASP A 257 17.74 -50.51 -35.77
C ASP A 257 17.62 -50.85 -37.26
N LEU A 258 16.67 -51.72 -37.62
CA LEU A 258 16.60 -52.29 -38.97
C LEU A 258 15.84 -51.44 -40.00
N GLU A 259 15.07 -50.43 -39.57
CA GLU A 259 14.31 -49.56 -40.46
C GLU A 259 15.07 -48.25 -40.74
N THR A 260 15.66 -47.66 -39.71
CA THR A 260 16.43 -46.41 -39.77
C THR A 260 17.94 -46.63 -39.95
N GLY A 261 18.45 -47.83 -39.62
CA GLY A 261 19.88 -48.09 -39.59
C GLY A 261 20.63 -47.29 -38.53
N ALA A 262 19.98 -46.86 -37.45
CA ALA A 262 20.64 -46.19 -36.32
C ALA A 262 21.39 -47.21 -35.42
N ALA A 263 22.55 -46.82 -34.87
CA ALA A 263 23.36 -47.68 -34.00
C ALA A 263 23.40 -47.19 -32.55
N THR A 264 22.75 -47.92 -31.65
CA THR A 264 22.68 -47.62 -30.21
C THR A 264 23.76 -48.42 -29.46
N PHE A 265 24.51 -47.77 -28.56
CA PHE A 265 25.60 -48.44 -27.84
C PHE A 265 25.07 -49.44 -26.80
N ALA A 266 25.21 -50.74 -27.10
CA ALA A 266 24.72 -51.83 -26.27
C ALA A 266 25.73 -52.23 -25.17
N GLY A 267 27.03 -52.29 -25.50
CA GLY A 267 28.08 -52.73 -24.57
C GLY A 267 29.48 -52.74 -25.17
N TYR A 268 30.38 -53.57 -24.63
CA TYR A 268 31.75 -53.74 -25.12
C TYR A 268 31.98 -55.16 -25.64
N SER A 269 32.90 -55.31 -26.59
CA SER A 269 33.27 -56.60 -27.19
C SER A 269 34.79 -56.70 -27.38
N PRO A 270 35.33 -57.90 -27.66
CA PRO A 270 36.65 -58.03 -28.29
C PRO A 270 36.77 -57.12 -29.52
N ARG A 271 37.95 -56.51 -29.71
CA ARG A 271 38.19 -55.59 -30.83
C ARG A 271 38.10 -56.34 -32.15
N ALA A 272 37.07 -56.04 -32.94
CA ALA A 272 36.68 -56.84 -34.12
C ALA A 272 37.64 -56.86 -35.33
N SER A 273 38.91 -56.49 -35.16
CA SER A 273 39.87 -56.26 -36.26
C SER A 273 40.38 -57.50 -37.02
N SER A 274 40.05 -58.72 -36.58
CA SER A 274 40.21 -59.99 -37.32
C SER A 274 39.34 -61.04 -36.62
N ASN A 275 38.05 -60.72 -36.50
CA ASN A 275 37.10 -61.44 -35.66
C ASN A 275 35.75 -61.44 -36.36
N ASP A 276 35.05 -62.56 -36.37
CA ASP A 276 33.69 -62.66 -36.91
C ASP A 276 32.75 -63.09 -35.77
N GLY A 277 31.44 -62.89 -35.94
CA GLY A 277 30.41 -63.14 -34.92
C GLY A 277 29.52 -64.34 -35.24
N ALA A 278 29.05 -65.05 -34.22
CA ALA A 278 28.18 -66.22 -34.34
C ALA A 278 27.08 -66.22 -33.26
N PHE A 279 25.89 -66.74 -33.61
CA PHE A 279 24.67 -66.70 -32.78
C PHE A 279 24.50 -67.97 -31.89
N SER A 280 23.27 -68.31 -31.48
CA SER A 280 22.87 -69.47 -30.66
C SER A 280 21.57 -70.11 -31.21
N ALA A 281 21.13 -71.26 -30.68
CA ALA A 281 20.12 -72.11 -31.36
C ALA A 281 18.65 -71.78 -31.02
N LEU A 282 17.74 -72.29 -31.86
CA LEU A 282 16.27 -72.27 -31.71
C LEU A 282 15.69 -73.67 -31.42
N GLY A 283 14.51 -73.69 -30.79
CA GLY A 283 13.67 -74.89 -30.59
C GLY A 283 12.51 -75.01 -31.60
N SER A 284 11.82 -76.16 -31.59
CA SER A 284 10.76 -76.50 -32.55
C SER A 284 9.51 -75.62 -32.46
N LEU A 285 9.01 -75.15 -33.60
CA LEU A 285 7.87 -74.25 -33.72
C LEU A 285 6.53 -74.91 -33.37
N ASN A 286 6.15 -74.83 -32.10
CA ASN A 286 4.79 -74.41 -31.76
C ASN A 286 4.69 -72.91 -32.09
N LEU A 287 3.56 -72.39 -32.56
CA LEU A 287 3.34 -70.94 -32.53
C LEU A 287 2.77 -70.55 -31.17
N PRO A 288 3.16 -69.41 -30.58
CA PRO A 288 2.49 -68.91 -29.39
C PRO A 288 1.11 -68.35 -29.80
N PRO A 289 0.09 -68.40 -28.92
CA PRO A 289 -1.28 -68.02 -29.29
C PRO A 289 -1.37 -66.60 -29.87
N VAL A 290 -2.24 -66.35 -30.83
CA VAL A 290 -2.44 -65.00 -31.36
C VAL A 290 -3.23 -64.18 -30.33
N VAL A 291 -2.61 -63.10 -29.87
CA VAL A 291 -3.15 -62.13 -28.93
C VAL A 291 -2.96 -60.74 -29.53
N THR A 292 -4.01 -59.93 -29.52
CA THR A 292 -3.93 -58.51 -29.94
C THR A 292 -3.76 -57.64 -28.70
N ASP A 293 -2.72 -56.79 -28.67
CA ASP A 293 -2.62 -55.72 -27.69
C ASP A 293 -3.74 -54.71 -27.90
N ALA A 294 -4.26 -54.17 -26.79
CA ALA A 294 -5.36 -53.21 -26.80
C ALA A 294 -5.00 -51.96 -26.00
N TRP A 295 -5.83 -50.93 -26.13
CA TRP A 295 -5.79 -49.76 -25.26
C TRP A 295 -7.20 -49.36 -24.88
N MET A 296 -7.34 -48.72 -23.73
CA MET A 296 -8.58 -48.10 -23.30
C MET A 296 -8.31 -46.79 -22.58
N SER A 297 -9.25 -45.85 -22.65
CA SER A 297 -9.24 -44.65 -21.84
C SER A 297 -10.22 -44.78 -20.68
N ILE A 298 -9.79 -44.38 -19.48
CA ILE A 298 -10.66 -44.24 -18.30
C ILE A 298 -10.86 -42.75 -18.01
N LEU A 299 -12.09 -42.40 -17.62
CA LEU A 299 -12.46 -41.09 -17.09
C LEU A 299 -12.87 -41.30 -15.63
N GLU A 300 -12.56 -40.38 -14.71
CA GLU A 300 -12.80 -40.56 -13.26
C GLU A 300 -14.25 -40.94 -12.93
N SER A 301 -15.19 -40.29 -13.62
CA SER A 301 -16.63 -40.58 -13.63
C SER A 301 -17.07 -41.99 -14.11
N ASP A 302 -16.21 -42.80 -14.71
CA ASP A 302 -16.54 -44.13 -15.23
C ASP A 302 -16.38 -45.18 -14.11
N SER A 303 -17.44 -45.42 -13.31
CA SER A 303 -17.39 -46.36 -12.15
C SER A 303 -16.86 -47.77 -12.46
N GLN A 304 -17.08 -48.27 -13.68
CA GLN A 304 -16.47 -49.48 -14.24
C GLN A 304 -16.62 -49.50 -15.76
N ARG A 305 -15.71 -50.17 -16.48
CA ARG A 305 -15.68 -50.24 -17.95
C ARG A 305 -15.14 -51.58 -18.42
N GLN A 306 -15.77 -52.19 -19.44
CA GLN A 306 -15.28 -53.44 -20.02
C GLN A 306 -13.93 -53.24 -20.72
N ILE A 307 -13.00 -54.17 -20.52
CA ILE A 307 -11.68 -54.14 -21.14
C ILE A 307 -11.83 -54.61 -22.60
N PRO A 308 -11.36 -53.83 -23.60
CA PRO A 308 -11.61 -54.12 -25.03
C PRO A 308 -10.63 -55.17 -25.59
N ILE A 309 -10.62 -56.37 -25.01
CA ILE A 309 -9.77 -57.48 -25.43
C ILE A 309 -10.42 -58.23 -26.60
N GLU A 310 -9.71 -58.30 -27.74
CA GLU A 310 -10.08 -59.22 -28.82
C GLU A 310 -9.84 -60.67 -28.39
N THR A 311 -10.77 -61.57 -28.73
CA THR A 311 -10.72 -63.00 -28.37
C THR A 311 -9.42 -63.67 -28.85
N PRO A 312 -8.49 -64.07 -27.96
CA PRO A 312 -7.27 -64.74 -28.38
C PRO A 312 -7.55 -66.09 -29.02
N TYR A 313 -6.73 -66.49 -30.00
CA TYR A 313 -6.91 -67.74 -30.73
C TYR A 313 -5.58 -68.41 -31.08
N ASP A 314 -5.58 -69.74 -31.10
CA ASP A 314 -4.44 -70.55 -31.52
C ASP A 314 -4.54 -70.83 -33.03
N LEU A 315 -3.44 -70.77 -33.77
CA LEU A 315 -3.43 -71.11 -35.20
C LEU A 315 -3.47 -72.63 -35.41
N GLU A 316 -2.93 -73.39 -34.47
CA GLU A 316 -2.87 -74.85 -34.42
C GLU A 316 -4.13 -75.47 -33.78
N GLY A 317 -4.91 -74.67 -33.03
CA GLY A 317 -6.22 -75.03 -32.46
C GLY A 317 -6.18 -75.66 -31.06
N GLN A 318 -5.15 -75.36 -30.27
CA GLN A 318 -4.96 -75.85 -28.90
C GLN A 318 -5.85 -75.15 -27.86
N GLU A 319 -5.98 -75.74 -26.67
CA GLU A 319 -6.86 -75.23 -25.62
C GLU A 319 -6.20 -74.10 -24.83
N LEU A 320 -6.67 -72.86 -25.04
CA LEU A 320 -6.05 -71.67 -24.49
C LEU A 320 -6.38 -71.43 -23.01
N LYS A 321 -5.33 -71.42 -22.19
CA LYS A 321 -5.35 -71.07 -20.77
C LYS A 321 -4.76 -69.67 -20.58
N VAL A 322 -5.59 -68.74 -20.08
CA VAL A 322 -5.14 -67.39 -19.74
C VAL A 322 -4.61 -67.37 -18.30
N THR A 323 -3.55 -66.61 -18.03
CA THR A 323 -3.00 -66.33 -16.70
C THR A 323 -2.68 -64.85 -16.59
N VAL A 324 -3.20 -64.14 -15.57
CA VAL A 324 -2.91 -62.70 -15.39
C VAL A 324 -1.50 -62.51 -14.84
N THR A 325 -0.69 -61.68 -15.50
CA THR A 325 0.73 -61.47 -15.16
C THR A 325 1.02 -60.10 -14.57
N ARG A 326 0.31 -59.04 -15.00
CA ARG A 326 0.30 -57.74 -14.31
C ARG A 326 -1.13 -57.21 -14.17
N LEU A 327 -1.48 -56.83 -12.96
CA LEU A 327 -2.64 -55.98 -12.69
C LEU A 327 -2.20 -54.52 -12.80
N PRO A 328 -3.11 -53.60 -13.20
CA PRO A 328 -2.82 -52.17 -13.17
C PRO A 328 -2.45 -51.71 -11.75
N SER A 329 -1.54 -50.75 -11.64
CA SER A 329 -1.09 -50.13 -10.39
C SER A 329 -2.17 -49.26 -9.71
N ILE A 330 -3.17 -48.84 -10.49
CA ILE A 330 -4.26 -47.94 -10.09
C ILE A 330 -5.57 -48.56 -10.58
N GLY A 331 -6.58 -48.62 -9.71
CA GLY A 331 -7.85 -49.33 -9.97
C GLY A 331 -7.78 -50.84 -9.74
N THR A 332 -8.84 -51.55 -10.12
CA THR A 332 -8.98 -53.01 -9.92
C THR A 332 -9.60 -53.68 -11.14
N ILE A 333 -9.22 -54.93 -11.43
CA ILE A 333 -9.87 -55.73 -12.47
C ILE A 333 -10.87 -56.68 -11.81
N VAL A 334 -12.09 -56.76 -12.33
CA VAL A 334 -13.13 -57.67 -11.83
C VAL A 334 -13.74 -58.53 -12.94
N ASP A 335 -14.24 -59.71 -12.57
CA ASP A 335 -14.99 -60.59 -13.48
C ASP A 335 -16.45 -60.12 -13.68
N GLY A 336 -17.17 -60.78 -14.59
CA GLY A 336 -18.60 -60.53 -14.85
C GLY A 336 -19.56 -60.83 -13.68
N ALA A 337 -19.06 -61.24 -12.51
CA ALA A 337 -19.80 -61.34 -11.25
C ALA A 337 -19.39 -60.28 -10.21
N GLY A 338 -18.41 -59.41 -10.53
CA GLY A 338 -17.87 -58.38 -9.65
C GLY A 338 -16.75 -58.87 -8.71
N THR A 339 -16.14 -60.03 -8.99
CA THR A 339 -15.06 -60.59 -8.19
C THR A 339 -13.71 -60.05 -8.64
N GLU A 340 -12.90 -59.52 -7.72
CA GLU A 340 -11.55 -59.04 -8.02
C GLU A 340 -10.62 -60.16 -8.53
N ILE A 341 -9.88 -59.84 -9.59
CA ILE A 341 -8.90 -60.71 -10.23
C ILE A 341 -7.53 -60.52 -9.58
N ALA A 342 -6.83 -61.60 -9.29
CA ALA A 342 -5.47 -61.59 -8.71
C ALA A 342 -4.37 -61.89 -9.74
N THR A 343 -3.17 -61.37 -9.54
CA THR A 343 -1.98 -61.78 -10.31
C THR A 343 -1.71 -63.28 -10.11
N GLY A 344 -1.43 -64.00 -11.19
CA GLY A 344 -1.30 -65.46 -11.22
C GLY A 344 -2.64 -66.21 -11.30
N GLN A 345 -3.79 -65.52 -11.30
CA GLN A 345 -5.09 -66.14 -11.51
C GLN A 345 -5.23 -66.65 -12.95
N THR A 346 -5.73 -67.87 -13.09
CA THR A 346 -5.92 -68.53 -14.38
C THR A 346 -7.40 -68.55 -14.76
N MET A 347 -7.72 -68.25 -16.02
CA MET A 347 -9.11 -68.14 -16.51
C MET A 347 -9.24 -68.63 -17.97
N THR A 348 -10.47 -68.78 -18.46
CA THR A 348 -10.74 -69.08 -19.88
C THR A 348 -10.72 -67.81 -20.74
N VAL A 349 -10.63 -67.99 -22.06
CA VAL A 349 -10.75 -66.90 -23.05
C VAL A 349 -12.11 -66.16 -22.96
N ASP A 350 -13.21 -66.89 -22.71
CA ASP A 350 -14.54 -66.28 -22.47
C ASP A 350 -14.56 -65.42 -21.19
N GLN A 351 -13.79 -65.79 -20.16
CA GLN A 351 -13.68 -65.00 -18.93
C GLN A 351 -12.81 -63.75 -19.16
N LEU A 352 -11.66 -63.89 -19.83
CA LEU A 352 -10.76 -62.79 -20.18
C LEU A 352 -11.49 -61.67 -20.95
N THR A 353 -12.27 -62.03 -21.97
CA THR A 353 -13.06 -61.08 -22.78
C THR A 353 -14.27 -60.50 -22.06
N SER A 354 -14.62 -61.02 -20.87
CA SER A 354 -15.70 -60.52 -20.00
C SER A 354 -15.23 -59.58 -18.88
N LEU A 355 -13.92 -59.37 -18.72
CA LEU A 355 -13.36 -58.57 -17.63
C LEU A 355 -13.75 -57.09 -17.72
N THR A 356 -13.91 -56.45 -16.56
CA THR A 356 -14.07 -55.00 -16.44
C THR A 356 -12.96 -54.41 -15.57
N PHE A 357 -12.47 -53.23 -15.96
CA PHE A 357 -11.70 -52.35 -15.10
C PHE A 357 -12.68 -51.55 -14.23
N LYS A 358 -12.48 -51.59 -12.92
CA LYS A 358 -13.20 -50.79 -11.92
C LYS A 358 -12.25 -49.71 -11.42
N THR A 359 -12.62 -48.46 -11.72
CA THR A 359 -11.90 -47.23 -11.41
C THR A 359 -11.81 -47.04 -9.89
N PRO A 360 -10.67 -46.54 -9.34
CA PRO A 360 -10.58 -46.16 -7.94
C PRO A 360 -11.30 -44.85 -7.69
N ASP A 361 -11.57 -44.53 -6.42
CA ASP A 361 -12.39 -43.36 -6.07
C ASP A 361 -11.73 -42.00 -6.39
N GLN A 362 -10.39 -41.95 -6.55
CA GLN A 362 -9.58 -40.84 -7.10
C GLN A 362 -8.26 -41.37 -7.70
N PHE A 363 -7.61 -40.63 -8.61
CA PHE A 363 -6.24 -40.91 -9.10
C PHE A 363 -5.52 -39.65 -9.61
N ASP A 364 -4.18 -39.67 -9.59
CA ASP A 364 -3.29 -38.68 -10.23
C ASP A 364 -2.76 -39.26 -11.56
N SER A 365 -2.60 -38.42 -12.57
CA SER A 365 -2.20 -38.82 -13.93
C SER A 365 -0.68 -38.88 -14.16
N ALA A 366 0.15 -38.44 -13.21
CA ALA A 366 1.61 -38.29 -13.37
C ALA A 366 2.46 -39.58 -13.20
N ALA A 367 1.89 -40.78 -13.34
CA ALA A 367 2.56 -42.06 -13.02
C ALA A 367 2.72 -43.04 -14.20
N ASP A 368 3.82 -43.81 -14.18
CA ASP A 368 4.23 -44.82 -15.17
C ASP A 368 3.17 -45.93 -15.44
N PRO A 369 3.20 -46.60 -16.61
CA PRO A 369 2.02 -47.00 -17.35
C PRO A 369 1.09 -47.99 -16.64
N VAL A 370 -0.09 -47.49 -16.28
CA VAL A 370 -1.20 -48.28 -15.74
C VAL A 370 -1.71 -49.24 -16.83
N SER A 371 -1.44 -50.52 -16.64
CA SER A 371 -1.59 -51.51 -17.70
C SER A 371 -1.95 -52.89 -17.13
N PHE A 372 -2.87 -53.57 -17.80
CA PHE A 372 -3.26 -54.94 -17.51
C PHE A 372 -2.53 -55.87 -18.49
N GLU A 373 -1.74 -56.80 -17.97
CA GLU A 373 -1.02 -57.80 -18.78
C GLU A 373 -1.45 -59.21 -18.38
N TYR A 374 -1.55 -60.06 -19.39
CA TYR A 374 -1.92 -61.46 -19.26
C TYR A 374 -1.13 -62.32 -20.24
N GLU A 375 -0.78 -63.52 -19.84
CA GLU A 375 -0.25 -64.56 -20.72
C GLU A 375 -1.39 -65.47 -21.18
N VAL A 376 -1.46 -65.72 -22.48
CA VAL A 376 -2.30 -66.75 -23.09
C VAL A 376 -1.41 -67.90 -23.49
N SER A 377 -1.65 -69.10 -22.93
CA SER A 377 -0.87 -70.30 -23.19
C SER A 377 -1.70 -71.38 -23.84
N ASP A 378 -1.17 -72.02 -24.88
CA ASP A 378 -1.65 -73.29 -25.44
C ASP A 378 -1.31 -74.53 -24.58
N GLY A 379 -0.45 -74.34 -23.56
CA GLY A 379 0.12 -75.40 -22.73
C GLY A 379 1.61 -75.69 -22.99
N SER A 380 2.16 -75.15 -24.09
CA SER A 380 3.55 -75.33 -24.55
C SER A 380 4.29 -74.01 -24.71
N LEU A 381 3.64 -72.99 -25.29
CA LEU A 381 4.13 -71.61 -25.34
C LEU A 381 3.16 -70.63 -24.67
N THR A 382 3.55 -69.35 -24.66
CA THR A 382 2.78 -68.22 -24.15
C THR A 382 2.94 -67.02 -25.08
N SER A 383 1.85 -66.32 -25.36
CA SER A 383 1.87 -64.93 -25.83
C SER A 383 1.39 -64.02 -24.71
N THR A 384 2.09 -62.91 -24.51
CA THR A 384 1.62 -61.80 -23.67
C THR A 384 0.64 -60.94 -24.46
N GLY A 385 -0.52 -60.66 -23.87
CA GLY A 385 -1.37 -59.53 -24.26
C GLY A 385 -1.27 -58.42 -23.24
N LYS A 386 -1.17 -57.19 -23.72
CA LYS A 386 -1.12 -55.96 -22.93
C LYS A 386 -2.33 -55.10 -23.26
N VAL A 387 -2.95 -54.54 -22.22
CA VAL A 387 -3.92 -53.47 -22.34
C VAL A 387 -3.39 -52.24 -21.64
N ASP A 388 -3.05 -51.21 -22.41
CA ASP A 388 -2.70 -49.91 -21.85
C ASP A 388 -3.96 -49.15 -21.42
N ILE A 389 -4.01 -48.78 -20.14
CA ILE A 389 -5.15 -48.12 -19.51
C ILE A 389 -4.76 -46.66 -19.29
N ASN A 390 -5.03 -45.84 -20.30
CA ASN A 390 -4.68 -44.43 -20.29
C ASN A 390 -5.73 -43.64 -19.50
N PHE A 391 -5.30 -42.87 -18.50
CA PHE A 391 -6.13 -41.81 -17.95
C PHE A 391 -6.02 -40.58 -18.87
N ALA A 392 -7.13 -39.94 -19.18
CA ALA A 392 -7.12 -38.77 -20.06
C ALA A 392 -6.57 -37.54 -19.32
N GLY A 393 -5.54 -36.90 -19.89
CA GLY A 393 -4.96 -35.68 -19.38
C GLY A 393 -5.93 -34.49 -19.40
N LEU A 394 -5.65 -33.52 -18.54
CA LEU A 394 -6.64 -32.62 -17.98
C LEU A 394 -6.60 -31.24 -18.65
N SER A 395 -7.75 -30.57 -18.78
CA SER A 395 -7.84 -29.22 -19.35
C SER A 395 -7.72 -28.17 -18.24
N ARG A 396 -7.28 -26.96 -18.60
CA ARG A 396 -7.08 -25.86 -17.64
C ARG A 396 -7.58 -24.50 -18.14
N VAL A 397 -7.80 -23.59 -17.22
CA VAL A 397 -7.98 -22.15 -17.49
C VAL A 397 -6.99 -21.35 -16.65
N GLU A 398 -6.18 -20.52 -17.30
CA GLU A 398 -5.08 -19.77 -16.69
C GLU A 398 -5.18 -18.27 -17.01
N GLY A 399 -4.73 -17.43 -16.08
CA GLY A 399 -4.78 -15.97 -16.20
C GLY A 399 -4.03 -15.26 -15.08
N SER A 400 -4.20 -13.94 -14.95
CA SER A 400 -3.57 -13.17 -13.87
C SER A 400 -4.38 -11.97 -13.36
N VAL A 401 -3.95 -11.41 -12.22
CA VAL A 401 -4.46 -10.17 -11.61
C VAL A 401 -3.32 -9.16 -11.47
N VAL A 402 -3.48 -7.96 -12.02
CA VAL A 402 -2.41 -6.96 -12.22
C VAL A 402 -2.83 -5.55 -11.81
N VAL A 403 -1.97 -4.88 -11.05
CA VAL A 403 -2.12 -3.46 -10.69
C VAL A 403 -1.45 -2.59 -11.76
N LEU A 404 -2.19 -1.61 -12.29
CA LEU A 404 -1.67 -0.63 -13.24
C LEU A 404 -1.17 0.64 -12.53
N ASP A 405 -0.06 1.19 -13.03
CA ASP A 405 0.57 2.42 -12.56
C ASP A 405 -0.23 3.65 -13.05
N ASN A 406 -0.46 3.69 -14.36
CA ASN A 406 -1.05 4.82 -15.07
C ASN A 406 -1.96 4.36 -16.22
N SER A 407 -2.37 5.29 -17.09
CA SER A 407 -3.41 5.09 -18.11
C SER A 407 -2.95 4.50 -19.45
N GLU A 408 -2.02 3.55 -19.45
CA GLU A 408 -1.74 2.72 -20.62
C GLU A 408 -1.70 1.24 -20.23
N GLU A 409 -2.23 0.36 -21.09
CA GLU A 409 -2.22 -1.12 -20.96
C GLU A 409 -0.79 -1.73 -20.89
N SER A 410 0.25 -0.90 -20.81
CA SER A 410 1.66 -1.27 -20.76
C SER A 410 2.45 -0.68 -19.58
N SER A 411 1.88 0.22 -18.76
CA SER A 411 2.52 0.68 -17.51
C SER A 411 2.03 -0.14 -16.30
N TYR A 412 2.66 -1.31 -16.17
CA TYR A 412 2.50 -2.23 -15.04
C TYR A 412 3.14 -1.67 -13.76
N ALA A 413 2.38 -1.57 -12.67
CA ALA A 413 2.89 -1.22 -11.33
C ALA A 413 3.28 -2.46 -10.54
N GLY A 414 2.38 -3.45 -10.49
CA GLY A 414 2.48 -4.57 -9.59
C GLY A 414 1.57 -5.74 -9.99
N TYR A 415 1.76 -6.88 -9.33
CA TYR A 415 0.85 -8.00 -9.37
C TYR A 415 0.07 -8.06 -8.07
N VAL A 416 -1.22 -8.43 -8.13
CA VAL A 416 -1.96 -8.70 -6.89
C VAL A 416 -1.65 -10.12 -6.44
N TYR A 417 -0.83 -10.24 -5.40
CA TYR A 417 -0.52 -11.52 -4.75
C TYR A 417 -1.63 -11.98 -3.80
N ASN A 418 -1.78 -13.30 -3.64
CA ASN A 418 -2.66 -13.95 -2.67
C ASN A 418 -4.14 -13.49 -2.73
N ASN A 419 -4.66 -13.27 -3.94
CA ASN A 419 -6.05 -12.92 -4.21
C ASN A 419 -6.90 -14.15 -4.54
N GLU A 420 -8.07 -14.30 -3.91
CA GLU A 420 -8.94 -15.46 -4.14
C GLU A 420 -9.63 -15.38 -5.50
N ILE A 421 -9.36 -16.36 -6.36
CA ILE A 421 -10.04 -16.56 -7.63
C ILE A 421 -10.86 -17.85 -7.54
N THR A 422 -12.17 -17.77 -7.82
CA THR A 422 -13.12 -18.89 -7.78
C THR A 422 -13.64 -19.21 -9.18
N LEU A 423 -13.37 -20.42 -9.67
CA LEU A 423 -14.01 -20.98 -10.87
C LEU A 423 -15.29 -21.73 -10.48
N THR A 424 -16.38 -21.51 -11.22
CA THR A 424 -17.63 -22.26 -11.09
C THR A 424 -18.17 -22.68 -12.46
N GLY A 425 -18.93 -23.77 -12.55
CA GLY A 425 -19.54 -24.18 -13.81
C GLY A 425 -20.25 -25.52 -13.81
N GLU A 426 -20.61 -25.98 -15.00
CA GLU A 426 -21.29 -27.25 -15.28
C GLU A 426 -20.50 -28.04 -16.33
N ASP A 427 -20.12 -29.29 -16.02
CA ASP A 427 -19.43 -30.17 -16.98
C ASP A 427 -20.37 -30.68 -18.09
N PHE A 428 -19.81 -31.35 -19.10
CA PHE A 428 -20.57 -31.91 -20.22
C PHE A 428 -21.56 -33.04 -19.82
N ARG A 429 -21.54 -33.49 -18.57
CA ARG A 429 -22.42 -34.52 -17.99
C ARG A 429 -23.52 -33.93 -17.09
N GLY A 430 -23.43 -32.65 -16.73
CA GLY A 430 -24.36 -31.94 -15.85
C GLY A 430 -23.89 -31.84 -14.38
N ASN A 431 -22.64 -32.18 -14.08
CA ASN A 431 -22.08 -32.04 -12.74
C ASN A 431 -21.67 -30.59 -12.47
N GLN A 432 -21.96 -30.08 -11.27
CA GLN A 432 -21.49 -28.76 -10.84
C GLN A 432 -20.04 -28.84 -10.39
N VAL A 433 -19.21 -27.91 -10.87
CA VAL A 433 -17.80 -27.76 -10.50
C VAL A 433 -17.64 -26.44 -9.74
N LYS A 434 -16.92 -26.46 -8.62
CA LYS A 434 -16.29 -25.28 -8.03
C LYS A 434 -14.82 -25.60 -7.73
N GLN A 435 -13.93 -24.69 -8.11
CA GLN A 435 -12.55 -24.63 -7.65
C GLN A 435 -12.26 -23.22 -7.11
N THR A 436 -11.27 -23.11 -6.23
CA THR A 436 -10.81 -21.84 -5.67
C THR A 436 -9.29 -21.92 -5.55
N VAL A 437 -8.59 -20.88 -6.01
CA VAL A 437 -7.13 -20.75 -6.02
C VAL A 437 -6.72 -19.35 -5.59
N LEU A 438 -5.45 -19.17 -5.27
CA LEU A 438 -4.86 -17.89 -4.88
C LEU A 438 -3.82 -17.49 -5.94
N THR A 439 -3.64 -16.20 -6.17
CA THR A 439 -2.67 -15.70 -7.17
C THR A 439 -1.21 -15.82 -6.70
N ASP A 440 -0.32 -16.25 -7.60
CA ASP A 440 1.13 -16.34 -7.38
C ASP A 440 1.81 -14.96 -7.26
N VAL A 441 3.09 -14.90 -6.89
CA VAL A 441 3.82 -13.60 -6.78
C VAL A 441 3.96 -12.81 -8.09
N ASN A 442 3.59 -13.42 -9.22
CA ASN A 442 3.47 -12.78 -10.53
C ASN A 442 1.99 -12.62 -10.95
N GLY A 443 1.08 -12.61 -9.98
CA GLY A 443 -0.36 -12.39 -10.13
C GLY A 443 -1.13 -13.52 -10.79
N ASN A 444 -0.49 -14.62 -11.18
CA ASN A 444 -1.11 -15.66 -12.01
C ASN A 444 -1.99 -16.59 -11.18
N PHE A 445 -3.05 -17.09 -11.80
CA PHE A 445 -3.87 -18.19 -11.31
C PHE A 445 -4.00 -19.29 -12.39
N SER A 446 -4.13 -20.54 -11.97
CA SER A 446 -4.39 -21.69 -12.84
C SER A 446 -5.48 -22.57 -12.22
N PHE A 447 -6.55 -22.82 -12.96
CA PHE A 447 -7.57 -23.81 -12.66
C PHE A 447 -7.31 -25.04 -13.52
N GLU A 448 -6.72 -26.07 -12.93
CA GLU A 448 -6.40 -27.33 -13.62
C GLU A 448 -7.56 -28.34 -13.45
N ASP A 449 -7.41 -29.55 -13.95
CA ASP A 449 -8.35 -30.67 -13.72
C ASP A 449 -9.80 -30.43 -14.20
N LEU A 450 -9.98 -29.60 -15.23
CA LEU A 450 -11.28 -29.27 -15.79
C LEU A 450 -11.71 -30.28 -16.86
N ALA A 451 -12.94 -30.78 -16.74
CA ALA A 451 -13.61 -31.52 -17.80
C ALA A 451 -14.09 -30.57 -18.92
N PRO A 452 -14.49 -31.08 -20.10
CA PRO A 452 -15.26 -30.29 -21.06
C PRO A 452 -16.56 -29.81 -20.40
N GLY A 453 -16.93 -28.55 -20.61
CA GLY A 453 -17.97 -27.91 -19.83
C GLY A 453 -18.12 -26.43 -20.11
N LYS A 454 -19.00 -25.79 -19.33
CA LYS A 454 -19.20 -24.34 -19.33
C LYS A 454 -18.86 -23.78 -17.97
N TYR A 455 -17.94 -22.83 -17.96
CA TYR A 455 -17.37 -22.28 -16.75
C TYR A 455 -17.48 -20.75 -16.72
N GLN A 456 -17.30 -20.21 -15.53
CA GLN A 456 -17.08 -18.81 -15.26
C GLN A 456 -16.02 -18.71 -14.15
N ILE A 457 -15.22 -17.65 -14.20
CA ILE A 457 -14.21 -17.33 -13.20
C ILE A 457 -14.63 -16.01 -12.57
N GLN A 458 -14.74 -16.01 -11.24
CA GLN A 458 -15.00 -14.84 -10.44
C GLN A 458 -13.84 -14.60 -9.48
N GLN A 459 -13.28 -13.41 -9.53
CA GLN A 459 -12.33 -12.86 -8.58
C GLN A 459 -13.08 -12.38 -7.32
N ASP A 460 -12.43 -12.42 -6.15
CA ASP A 460 -12.87 -11.70 -4.95
C ASP A 460 -12.11 -10.37 -4.85
N GLN A 461 -12.78 -9.23 -4.64
CA GLN A 461 -12.16 -7.90 -4.78
C GLN A 461 -10.98 -7.73 -3.81
N PRO A 462 -9.74 -7.55 -4.29
CA PRO A 462 -8.58 -7.46 -3.40
C PRO A 462 -8.60 -6.18 -2.56
N TYR A 463 -8.46 -6.34 -1.24
CA TYR A 463 -8.53 -5.23 -0.28
C TYR A 463 -7.31 -4.30 -0.42
N VAL A 464 -7.59 -3.03 -0.72
CA VAL A 464 -6.72 -1.93 -1.21
C VAL A 464 -6.44 -1.86 -2.72
N VAL A 465 -7.32 -2.42 -3.56
CA VAL A 465 -7.43 -2.03 -4.97
C VAL A 465 -8.91 -1.98 -5.44
N PHE A 466 -9.17 -1.40 -6.61
CA PHE A 466 -10.48 -1.38 -7.30
C PHE A 466 -10.45 -2.03 -8.67
N ASP A 467 -11.53 -2.80 -8.95
CA ASP A 467 -12.03 -3.21 -10.27
C ASP A 467 -11.66 -2.18 -11.36
N SER A 468 -10.84 -2.64 -12.32
CA SER A 468 -10.55 -1.95 -13.57
C SER A 468 -11.50 -2.50 -14.64
N HIS A 469 -10.94 -3.12 -15.67
CA HIS A 469 -11.63 -3.99 -16.62
C HIS A 469 -11.00 -5.39 -16.59
N VAL A 470 -11.73 -6.35 -17.14
CA VAL A 470 -11.25 -7.72 -17.35
C VAL A 470 -11.03 -7.95 -18.84
N VAL A 471 -9.85 -8.43 -19.21
CA VAL A 471 -9.53 -8.89 -20.57
C VAL A 471 -9.61 -10.41 -20.62
N ALA A 472 -10.09 -10.95 -21.74
CA ALA A 472 -10.03 -12.37 -22.04
C ALA A 472 -9.87 -12.59 -23.54
N GLU A 473 -8.84 -13.32 -23.97
CA GLU A 473 -8.66 -13.73 -25.38
C GLU A 473 -9.65 -14.83 -25.84
N ALA A 474 -10.41 -15.42 -24.91
CA ALA A 474 -11.36 -16.50 -25.17
C ALA A 474 -12.59 -16.04 -25.97
N GLU A 475 -12.93 -16.74 -27.06
CA GLU A 475 -14.08 -16.37 -27.90
C GLU A 475 -15.43 -16.53 -27.18
N ASN A 476 -16.34 -15.57 -27.40
CA ASN A 476 -17.75 -15.59 -26.97
C ASN A 476 -18.01 -15.53 -25.44
N VAL A 477 -17.01 -15.17 -24.63
CA VAL A 477 -17.22 -14.89 -23.19
C VAL A 477 -18.03 -13.60 -22.97
N THR A 478 -18.60 -13.45 -21.78
CA THR A 478 -19.23 -12.22 -21.28
C THR A 478 -18.48 -11.77 -20.03
N LEU A 479 -17.98 -10.54 -20.09
CA LEU A 479 -17.12 -9.92 -19.08
C LEU A 479 -17.95 -9.00 -18.17
N GLY A 480 -17.53 -8.84 -16.93
CA GLY A 480 -18.07 -7.88 -15.96
C GLY A 480 -17.08 -7.63 -14.82
N GLU A 481 -17.44 -6.72 -13.92
CA GLU A 481 -16.78 -6.44 -12.63
C GLU A 481 -16.45 -7.77 -11.91
N ASN A 482 -15.17 -8.01 -11.59
CA ASN A 482 -14.62 -9.26 -11.06
C ASN A 482 -14.99 -10.57 -11.81
N LEU A 483 -15.53 -10.57 -13.05
CA LEU A 483 -16.17 -11.76 -13.66
C LEU A 483 -15.84 -12.02 -15.15
N VAL A 484 -15.38 -13.23 -15.46
CA VAL A 484 -15.38 -13.81 -16.82
C VAL A 484 -16.38 -14.96 -16.88
N SER A 485 -17.43 -14.85 -17.69
CA SER A 485 -18.49 -15.87 -17.78
C SER A 485 -18.66 -16.44 -19.19
N GLY A 486 -19.09 -17.70 -19.29
CA GLY A 486 -19.32 -18.36 -20.58
C GLY A 486 -18.05 -18.96 -21.22
N LEU A 487 -17.00 -19.20 -20.43
CA LEU A 487 -15.83 -19.97 -20.86
C LEU A 487 -16.25 -21.38 -21.27
N ILE A 488 -15.76 -21.87 -22.41
CA ILE A 488 -16.10 -23.21 -22.94
C ILE A 488 -14.82 -24.02 -23.08
N VAL A 489 -14.68 -25.03 -22.21
CA VAL A 489 -13.75 -26.15 -22.44
C VAL A 489 -14.50 -27.14 -23.33
N SER A 490 -14.07 -27.26 -24.59
CA SER A 490 -14.71 -28.06 -25.62
C SER A 490 -14.06 -29.43 -25.84
N GLU A 491 -12.78 -29.57 -25.49
CA GLU A 491 -12.00 -30.80 -25.67
C GLU A 491 -11.01 -31.05 -24.52
N MET A 492 -10.34 -32.20 -24.52
CA MET A 492 -9.30 -32.59 -23.55
C MET A 492 -8.07 -33.16 -24.28
N PRO A 493 -6.84 -32.69 -23.96
CA PRO A 493 -6.54 -31.51 -23.16
C PRO A 493 -6.78 -30.21 -23.95
N GLN A 494 -7.25 -29.17 -23.28
CA GLN A 494 -7.38 -27.80 -23.79
C GLN A 494 -6.85 -26.83 -22.72
N SER A 495 -6.10 -25.80 -23.11
CA SER A 495 -5.86 -24.65 -22.24
C SER A 495 -6.65 -23.45 -22.73
N ILE A 496 -7.16 -22.63 -21.81
CA ILE A 496 -7.68 -21.29 -22.09
C ILE A 496 -6.81 -20.31 -21.29
N SER A 497 -6.05 -19.48 -22.00
CA SER A 497 -5.12 -18.50 -21.43
C SER A 497 -5.52 -17.07 -21.85
N GLY A 498 -4.75 -16.08 -21.40
CA GLY A 498 -4.99 -14.67 -21.78
C GLY A 498 -6.23 -14.07 -21.11
N ILE A 499 -6.56 -14.55 -19.90
CA ILE A 499 -7.49 -13.89 -18.98
C ILE A 499 -6.67 -12.98 -18.05
N THR A 500 -7.05 -11.71 -17.95
CA THR A 500 -6.35 -10.75 -17.10
C THR A 500 -7.38 -9.85 -16.41
N PHE A 501 -7.40 -9.86 -15.08
CA PHE A 501 -8.12 -8.88 -14.28
C PHE A 501 -7.16 -7.71 -13.98
N TYR A 502 -7.56 -6.48 -14.28
CA TYR A 502 -6.79 -5.30 -13.95
C TYR A 502 -7.33 -4.63 -12.69
N GLU A 503 -6.46 -3.94 -11.96
CA GLU A 503 -6.72 -3.39 -10.62
C GLU A 503 -6.00 -2.04 -10.42
N HIS A 504 -6.54 -1.19 -9.54
CA HIS A 504 -5.94 0.12 -9.21
C HIS A 504 -5.88 0.40 -7.71
N ALA A 505 -4.74 0.88 -7.23
CA ALA A 505 -4.61 1.31 -5.83
C ALA A 505 -5.48 2.55 -5.55
N PRO A 506 -6.13 2.64 -4.36
CA PRO A 506 -7.17 3.62 -4.07
C PRO A 506 -6.58 5.02 -3.82
N SER A 507 -6.66 5.87 -4.83
CA SER A 507 -6.30 7.28 -4.74
C SER A 507 -7.40 8.07 -4.01
N LEU A 508 -7.08 9.29 -3.55
CA LEU A 508 -8.06 10.20 -2.95
C LEU A 508 -7.79 11.65 -3.36
N ILE A 509 -8.80 12.52 -3.21
CA ILE A 509 -8.63 13.99 -3.27
C ILE A 509 -9.32 14.63 -2.06
N SER A 510 -8.63 15.52 -1.35
CA SER A 510 -9.19 16.27 -0.21
C SER A 510 -8.70 17.73 -0.18
N GLY A 511 -9.45 18.56 0.53
CA GLY A 511 -9.15 19.97 0.70
C GLY A 511 -10.17 20.67 1.61
N PHE A 512 -10.04 21.98 1.73
CA PHE A 512 -10.96 22.83 2.49
C PHE A 512 -11.56 23.91 1.60
N THR A 513 -12.85 24.23 1.77
CA THR A 513 -13.34 25.59 1.49
C THR A 513 -13.20 26.41 2.76
N TYR A 514 -12.53 27.55 2.68
CA TYR A 514 -12.16 28.35 3.85
C TYR A 514 -12.24 29.85 3.53
N VAL A 515 -12.42 30.66 4.57
CA VAL A 515 -12.31 32.12 4.48
C VAL A 515 -10.84 32.49 4.37
N ASP A 516 -10.41 32.99 3.21
CA ASP A 516 -9.05 33.52 2.99
C ASP A 516 -8.98 34.93 3.58
N ALA A 517 -8.75 35.01 4.90
CA ALA A 517 -8.93 36.21 5.70
C ALA A 517 -7.77 37.22 5.59
N ASP A 518 -6.57 36.78 5.19
CA ASP A 518 -5.40 37.64 4.94
C ASP A 518 -5.06 37.81 3.45
N GLY A 519 -5.65 37.01 2.55
CA GLY A 519 -5.47 37.09 1.11
C GLY A 519 -4.27 36.31 0.58
N ASN A 520 -3.79 35.29 1.30
CA ASN A 520 -2.58 34.55 0.94
C ASN A 520 -2.82 33.29 0.08
N GLY A 521 -4.08 32.89 -0.16
CA GLY A 521 -4.43 31.72 -0.99
C GLY A 521 -4.10 30.36 -0.38
N SER A 522 -3.86 30.29 0.93
CA SER A 522 -3.55 29.07 1.69
C SER A 522 -4.38 28.98 2.98
N VAL A 523 -4.70 27.76 3.42
CA VAL A 523 -5.34 27.50 4.72
C VAL A 523 -4.31 27.77 5.83
N GLY A 524 -4.60 28.75 6.69
CA GLY A 524 -3.75 29.12 7.82
C GLY A 524 -4.42 28.89 9.18
N PHE A 525 -4.25 29.85 10.09
CA PHE A 525 -4.74 29.78 11.47
C PHE A 525 -5.83 30.79 11.81
N THR A 526 -6.14 31.74 10.93
CA THR A 526 -7.27 32.70 11.03
C THR A 526 -8.44 32.32 10.14
N GLU A 527 -8.24 31.29 9.33
CA GLU A 527 -9.04 30.91 8.17
C GLU A 527 -10.15 29.94 8.61
N THR A 528 -11.37 30.45 8.75
CA THR A 528 -12.53 29.64 9.16
C THR A 528 -13.04 28.78 8.00
N GLY A 529 -13.44 27.54 8.30
CA GLY A 529 -14.05 26.66 7.30
C GLY A 529 -15.43 27.14 6.86
N VAL A 530 -15.71 27.13 5.56
CA VAL A 530 -17.04 27.46 5.03
C VAL A 530 -17.83 26.16 4.89
N ALA A 531 -18.82 25.98 5.76
CA ALA A 531 -19.58 24.73 5.89
C ALA A 531 -20.68 24.54 4.83
N ALA A 532 -21.07 23.28 4.59
CA ALA A 532 -22.15 22.86 3.69
C ALA A 532 -22.02 23.30 2.21
N VAL A 533 -20.82 23.70 1.78
CA VAL A 533 -20.51 24.09 0.40
C VAL A 533 -20.50 22.86 -0.49
N ALA A 534 -21.27 22.90 -1.58
CA ALA A 534 -21.42 21.73 -2.47
C ALA A 534 -20.23 21.59 -3.42
N ILE A 535 -19.40 20.58 -3.16
CA ILE A 535 -18.22 20.22 -3.94
C ILE A 535 -18.53 19.06 -4.89
N LYS A 536 -18.09 19.17 -6.13
CA LYS A 536 -18.25 18.16 -7.18
C LYS A 536 -16.90 17.84 -7.79
N LEU A 537 -16.50 16.57 -7.71
CA LEU A 537 -15.40 16.01 -8.49
C LEU A 537 -15.97 15.42 -9.79
N GLU A 538 -15.43 15.81 -10.94
CA GLU A 538 -15.68 15.10 -12.19
C GLU A 538 -14.42 14.95 -13.01
N GLY A 539 -14.40 13.93 -13.87
CA GLY A 539 -13.22 13.66 -14.69
C GLY A 539 -13.38 12.37 -15.47
N LYS A 540 -12.23 11.76 -15.77
CA LYS A 540 -12.15 10.42 -16.33
C LYS A 540 -11.16 9.60 -15.51
N ASN A 541 -11.51 8.33 -15.26
CA ASN A 541 -10.50 7.36 -14.88
C ASN A 541 -9.54 7.11 -16.05
N PHE A 542 -8.49 6.35 -15.81
CA PHE A 542 -7.50 5.90 -16.78
C PHE A 542 -8.11 5.24 -18.05
N GLU A 543 -9.23 4.52 -17.95
CA GLU A 543 -9.97 3.91 -19.08
C GLU A 543 -10.72 4.93 -19.95
N GLY A 544 -10.84 6.16 -19.47
CA GLY A 544 -11.69 7.18 -20.07
C GLY A 544 -13.17 7.06 -19.69
N ALA A 545 -13.56 6.19 -18.76
CA ALA A 545 -14.91 6.16 -18.19
C ALA A 545 -15.15 7.42 -17.34
N LYS A 546 -16.39 7.94 -17.33
CA LYS A 546 -16.70 9.22 -16.66
C LYS A 546 -16.92 9.01 -15.17
N VAL A 547 -16.10 9.67 -14.35
CA VAL A 547 -16.33 9.82 -12.90
C VAL A 547 -17.10 11.13 -12.65
N GLU A 548 -18.14 11.08 -11.81
CA GLU A 548 -18.82 12.26 -11.26
C GLU A 548 -19.28 11.96 -9.82
N LEU A 549 -18.56 12.51 -8.84
CA LEU A 549 -18.84 12.39 -7.41
C LEU A 549 -19.22 13.76 -6.82
N LYS A 550 -19.97 13.75 -5.71
CA LYS A 550 -20.40 14.96 -5.01
C LYS A 550 -20.32 14.75 -3.51
N THR A 551 -19.90 15.79 -2.80
CA THR A 551 -19.92 15.88 -1.34
C THR A 551 -20.30 17.30 -0.94
N THR A 552 -20.45 17.55 0.35
CA THR A 552 -20.50 18.91 0.92
C THR A 552 -19.39 19.06 1.93
N THR A 553 -18.86 20.28 2.09
CA THR A 553 -17.94 20.56 3.20
C THR A 553 -18.61 20.32 4.55
N ASP A 554 -17.86 19.80 5.51
CA ASP A 554 -18.29 19.65 6.90
C ASP A 554 -18.35 21.00 7.65
N SER A 555 -18.63 20.99 8.95
CA SER A 555 -18.63 22.19 9.82
C SER A 555 -17.29 22.94 9.81
N TYR A 556 -16.20 22.28 9.44
CA TYR A 556 -14.84 22.80 9.42
C TYR A 556 -14.38 23.15 8.01
N GLY A 557 -15.29 23.18 7.02
CA GLY A 557 -14.96 23.47 5.63
C GLY A 557 -14.25 22.33 4.89
N PHE A 558 -13.96 21.20 5.54
CA PHE A 558 -13.21 20.09 4.95
C PHE A 558 -14.09 19.25 4.02
N TYR A 559 -13.52 18.81 2.91
CA TYR A 559 -14.15 17.86 2.00
C TYR A 559 -13.16 16.78 1.55
N GLU A 560 -13.69 15.61 1.20
CA GLU A 560 -12.89 14.47 0.74
C GLU A 560 -13.64 13.60 -0.27
N PHE A 561 -12.91 13.11 -1.26
CA PHE A 561 -13.29 12.06 -2.19
C PHE A 561 -12.29 10.90 -2.04
N ARG A 562 -12.63 9.90 -1.22
CA ARG A 562 -11.88 8.64 -1.14
C ARG A 562 -12.29 7.71 -2.28
N GLY A 563 -11.39 6.79 -2.63
CA GLY A 563 -11.72 5.67 -3.49
C GLY A 563 -11.76 6.05 -4.98
N LEU A 564 -10.85 6.93 -5.40
CA LEU A 564 -10.66 7.27 -6.79
C LEU A 564 -9.75 6.22 -7.44
N ALA A 565 -10.07 5.79 -8.65
CA ALA A 565 -9.10 5.15 -9.53
C ALA A 565 -8.10 6.21 -10.05
N SER A 566 -7.00 5.77 -10.66
CA SER A 566 -6.11 6.71 -11.36
C SER A 566 -6.83 7.40 -12.54
N GLY A 567 -6.38 8.58 -12.95
CA GLY A 567 -7.02 9.33 -14.03
C GLY A 567 -6.72 10.83 -14.04
N THR A 568 -7.61 11.59 -14.68
CA THR A 568 -7.56 13.05 -14.71
C THR A 568 -8.86 13.65 -14.21
N TYR A 569 -8.76 14.36 -13.09
CA TYR A 569 -9.89 14.90 -12.34
C TYR A 569 -9.96 16.42 -12.42
N THR A 570 -11.11 16.94 -12.02
CA THR A 570 -11.41 18.35 -11.86
C THR A 570 -12.35 18.47 -10.66
N VAL A 571 -11.92 19.18 -9.62
CA VAL A 571 -12.81 19.54 -8.52
C VAL A 571 -13.42 20.91 -8.82
N THR A 572 -14.73 21.02 -8.61
CA THR A 572 -15.51 22.24 -8.76
C THR A 572 -16.29 22.52 -7.50
N GLN A 573 -16.31 23.79 -7.12
CA GLN A 573 -17.10 24.31 -6.01
C GLN A 573 -18.39 24.96 -6.53
N SER A 574 -19.43 24.93 -5.70
CA SER A 574 -20.61 25.78 -5.88
C SER A 574 -20.45 27.05 -5.06
N GLN A 575 -20.11 28.19 -5.70
CA GLN A 575 -19.84 29.49 -5.07
C GLN A 575 -20.79 29.79 -3.89
N PRO A 576 -20.26 29.91 -2.65
CA PRO A 576 -21.01 30.41 -1.52
C PRO A 576 -21.52 31.84 -1.80
N ASN A 577 -22.83 32.09 -1.62
CA ASN A 577 -23.45 33.36 -2.04
C ASN A 577 -22.86 34.58 -1.32
N ASP A 578 -22.58 34.41 -0.03
CA ASP A 578 -22.19 35.46 0.91
C ASP A 578 -20.67 35.76 0.88
N TYR A 579 -19.95 35.13 -0.07
CA TYR A 579 -18.51 35.29 -0.31
C TYR A 579 -18.24 35.69 -1.78
N ILE A 580 -16.97 35.89 -2.13
CA ILE A 580 -16.44 36.09 -3.48
C ILE A 580 -15.33 35.06 -3.69
N SER A 581 -15.36 34.30 -4.79
CA SER A 581 -14.28 33.37 -5.19
C SER A 581 -12.91 33.99 -4.96
N GLY A 582 -12.13 33.37 -4.08
CA GLY A 582 -10.73 33.71 -3.86
C GLY A 582 -9.80 32.83 -4.67
N GLU A 583 -8.53 32.82 -4.28
CA GLU A 583 -7.55 31.94 -4.91
C GLU A 583 -7.78 30.49 -4.50
N SER A 584 -7.93 29.62 -5.49
CA SER A 584 -7.95 28.17 -5.29
C SER A 584 -6.50 27.66 -5.27
N ASN A 585 -6.16 26.82 -4.30
CA ASN A 585 -4.85 26.24 -4.14
C ASN A 585 -4.77 24.91 -4.91
N ALA A 586 -3.73 24.72 -5.73
CA ALA A 586 -3.48 23.45 -6.39
C ALA A 586 -2.70 22.55 -5.41
N GLY A 587 -3.30 21.43 -5.01
CA GLY A 587 -2.72 20.49 -4.06
C GLY A 587 -1.47 19.75 -4.58
N GLU A 588 -1.06 18.72 -3.84
CA GLU A 588 0.25 18.06 -3.98
C GLU A 588 0.57 17.57 -5.40
N TYR A 589 -0.44 17.06 -6.12
CA TYR A 589 -0.34 16.56 -7.50
C TYR A 589 -0.65 17.63 -8.55
N GLY A 590 -0.60 18.90 -8.13
CA GLY A 590 -0.80 20.07 -8.97
C GLY A 590 -2.20 20.18 -9.55
N GLY A 591 -2.30 20.89 -10.67
CA GLY A 591 -3.55 21.19 -11.36
C GLY A 591 -3.52 22.57 -12.01
N LYS A 592 -4.67 23.03 -12.47
CA LYS A 592 -4.90 24.35 -13.07
C LYS A 592 -6.08 25.00 -12.36
N THR A 593 -5.76 26.02 -11.57
CA THR A 593 -6.72 26.77 -10.76
C THR A 593 -7.45 27.82 -11.61
N ALA A 594 -8.71 28.04 -11.26
CA ALA A 594 -9.62 29.06 -11.81
C ALA A 594 -10.75 29.27 -10.80
N ASP A 595 -11.55 30.33 -10.97
CA ASP A 595 -12.69 30.66 -10.12
C ASP A 595 -13.57 29.41 -9.84
N ASN A 596 -13.66 29.00 -8.57
CA ASN A 596 -14.39 27.80 -8.11
C ASN A 596 -13.99 26.46 -8.80
N MET A 597 -12.79 26.33 -9.38
CA MET A 597 -12.37 25.12 -10.10
C MET A 597 -10.87 24.84 -10.03
N ILE A 598 -10.51 23.59 -9.71
CA ILE A 598 -9.15 23.06 -9.85
C ILE A 598 -9.21 21.91 -10.86
N ALA A 599 -8.72 22.15 -12.09
CA ALA A 599 -8.85 21.25 -13.23
C ALA A 599 -7.50 20.61 -13.64
N SER A 600 -7.53 19.55 -14.45
CA SER A 600 -6.33 18.79 -14.83
C SER A 600 -5.52 18.29 -13.62
N ILE A 601 -6.20 17.77 -12.61
CA ILE A 601 -5.56 17.05 -11.51
C ILE A 601 -5.22 15.66 -12.05
N GLU A 602 -3.95 15.43 -12.37
CA GLU A 602 -3.46 14.13 -12.83
C GLU A 602 -3.10 13.32 -11.59
N LEU A 603 -3.75 12.16 -11.41
CA LEU A 603 -3.68 11.34 -10.19
C LEU A 603 -3.43 9.89 -10.58
N GLY A 604 -2.25 9.36 -10.26
CA GLY A 604 -1.83 7.97 -10.43
C GLY A 604 -2.47 7.00 -9.43
N SER A 605 -2.11 5.72 -9.52
CA SER A 605 -2.60 4.68 -8.61
C SER A 605 -2.15 4.92 -7.17
N GLY A 606 -3.08 4.96 -6.22
CA GLY A 606 -2.80 5.09 -4.78
C GLY A 606 -2.39 6.50 -4.31
N GLU A 607 -2.37 7.48 -5.20
CA GLU A 607 -1.91 8.84 -4.88
C GLU A 607 -2.91 9.61 -3.98
N LYS A 608 -2.37 10.31 -2.96
CA LYS A 608 -3.16 11.09 -2.00
C LYS A 608 -3.19 12.56 -2.42
N GLY A 609 -4.19 12.96 -3.20
CA GLY A 609 -4.38 14.36 -3.60
C GLY A 609 -4.79 15.26 -2.43
N LEU A 610 -3.83 15.72 -1.62
CA LEU A 610 -4.08 16.60 -0.48
C LEU A 610 -3.94 18.09 -0.87
N GLY A 611 -4.62 18.98 -0.13
CA GLY A 611 -4.45 20.44 -0.25
C GLY A 611 -5.23 21.13 -1.37
N TYR A 612 -6.27 20.51 -1.91
CA TYR A 612 -7.10 21.06 -2.99
C TYR A 612 -8.08 22.13 -2.48
N ASN A 613 -7.55 23.25 -1.99
CA ASN A 613 -8.32 24.19 -1.19
C ASN A 613 -8.98 25.29 -2.03
N PHE A 614 -10.17 25.73 -1.64
CA PHE A 614 -10.88 26.87 -2.21
C PHE A 614 -10.90 28.01 -1.20
N GLY A 615 -10.06 29.04 -1.41
CA GLY A 615 -10.11 30.27 -0.62
C GLY A 615 -11.31 31.11 -1.04
N GLU A 616 -12.06 31.61 -0.07
CA GLU A 616 -13.23 32.47 -0.26
C GLU A 616 -13.00 33.81 0.43
N TYR A 617 -13.14 34.91 -0.31
CA TYR A 617 -13.07 36.25 0.24
C TYR A 617 -14.43 36.66 0.80
N GLU A 618 -14.48 37.00 2.09
CA GLU A 618 -15.66 37.65 2.67
C GLU A 618 -15.94 38.98 1.96
N ASN A 619 -17.23 39.18 1.59
CA ASN A 619 -17.66 40.42 0.98
C ASN A 619 -17.41 41.61 1.92
N SER A 620 -16.73 42.62 1.40
CA SER A 620 -16.58 43.92 2.06
C SER A 620 -17.56 44.93 1.46
N SER A 621 -17.79 46.04 2.15
CA SER A 621 -18.57 47.16 1.59
C SER A 621 -18.00 48.51 2.01
N LEU A 622 -18.45 49.57 1.35
CA LEU A 622 -18.23 50.94 1.78
C LEU A 622 -19.55 51.69 1.81
N SER A 623 -19.90 52.17 3.00
CA SER A 623 -21.16 52.87 3.28
C SER A 623 -20.92 54.17 4.04
N GLY A 624 -21.81 55.12 3.80
CA GLY A 624 -21.76 56.44 4.40
C GLY A 624 -23.01 57.23 4.05
N SER A 625 -23.00 58.50 4.41
CA SER A 625 -24.14 59.38 4.27
C SER A 625 -23.72 60.79 3.85
N VAL A 626 -24.66 61.52 3.26
CA VAL A 626 -24.47 62.89 2.79
C VAL A 626 -25.58 63.74 3.38
N PHE A 627 -25.19 64.81 4.07
CA PHE A 627 -26.11 65.60 4.89
C PHE A 627 -25.64 67.05 5.07
N ILE A 628 -26.58 67.93 5.40
CA ILE A 628 -26.29 69.28 5.91
C ILE A 628 -26.00 69.19 7.41
N ASP A 629 -24.75 69.45 7.75
CA ASP A 629 -24.12 69.53 9.07
C ASP A 629 -24.60 70.81 9.76
N ASN A 630 -25.68 70.67 10.55
CA ASN A 630 -26.47 71.80 11.03
C ASN A 630 -25.93 72.42 12.33
N ASP A 631 -25.12 71.70 13.11
CA ASP A 631 -24.55 72.18 14.39
C ASP A 631 -23.00 72.24 14.43
N LEU A 632 -22.34 71.75 13.37
CA LEU A 632 -20.90 71.76 13.15
C LEU A 632 -20.09 70.69 13.91
N ASP A 633 -20.71 69.64 14.47
CA ASP A 633 -20.02 68.54 15.17
C ASP A 633 -19.28 67.54 14.24
N ALA A 634 -19.71 67.44 12.98
CA ALA A 634 -19.17 66.55 11.93
C ALA A 634 -19.41 65.03 12.08
N ALA A 635 -20.49 64.64 12.76
CA ALA A 635 -21.17 63.36 12.63
C ALA A 635 -22.52 63.55 11.93
N ASN A 636 -23.16 62.45 11.48
CA ASN A 636 -24.57 62.49 11.08
C ASN A 636 -25.46 62.22 12.31
N ASP A 637 -26.41 63.12 12.58
CA ASP A 637 -27.09 63.26 13.87
C ASP A 637 -28.60 63.58 13.79
N MET A 638 -29.31 63.57 14.93
CA MET A 638 -30.73 63.96 15.06
C MET A 638 -30.90 65.50 15.08
N GLY A 639 -30.40 66.14 14.03
CA GLY A 639 -30.51 67.58 13.79
C GLY A 639 -30.21 67.96 12.34
N ASP A 640 -29.47 67.11 11.64
CA ASP A 640 -29.00 67.31 10.27
C ASP A 640 -30.10 67.12 9.21
N THR A 641 -29.79 67.59 7.99
CA THR A 641 -30.67 67.42 6.84
C THR A 641 -30.07 66.40 5.86
N PRO A 642 -30.60 65.18 5.73
CA PRO A 642 -30.11 64.23 4.74
C PRO A 642 -30.31 64.73 3.30
N LEU A 643 -29.36 64.43 2.41
CA LEU A 643 -29.35 64.90 1.03
C LEU A 643 -29.53 63.73 0.05
N GLU A 644 -30.75 63.59 -0.48
CA GLU A 644 -31.12 62.58 -1.49
C GLU A 644 -30.54 62.90 -2.88
N GLY A 645 -30.17 61.86 -3.64
CA GLY A 645 -29.79 61.97 -5.05
C GLY A 645 -28.40 62.56 -5.33
N VAL A 646 -27.55 62.69 -4.30
CA VAL A 646 -26.15 63.12 -4.46
C VAL A 646 -25.34 61.95 -5.02
N THR A 647 -24.59 62.19 -6.11
CA THR A 647 -23.70 61.16 -6.67
C THR A 647 -22.49 60.94 -5.78
N VAL A 648 -22.22 59.68 -5.44
CA VAL A 648 -20.96 59.26 -4.83
C VAL A 648 -20.27 58.25 -5.75
N ARG A 649 -18.95 58.37 -5.88
CA ARG A 649 -18.10 57.58 -6.77
C ARG A 649 -17.05 56.86 -5.92
N LEU A 650 -16.88 55.57 -6.15
CA LEU A 650 -15.80 54.77 -5.60
C LEU A 650 -14.78 54.53 -6.70
N SER A 651 -13.51 54.82 -6.45
CA SER A 651 -12.40 54.53 -7.37
C SER A 651 -11.18 54.04 -6.60
N GLY A 652 -10.42 53.11 -7.16
CA GLY A 652 -9.23 52.58 -6.50
C GLY A 652 -8.70 51.31 -7.15
N THR A 653 -7.95 50.53 -6.37
CA THR A 653 -7.48 49.20 -6.77
C THR A 653 -7.81 48.18 -5.69
N ASP A 654 -8.26 46.98 -6.08
CA ASP A 654 -8.33 45.85 -5.16
C ASP A 654 -6.91 45.40 -4.72
N PHE A 655 -6.83 44.45 -3.78
CA PHE A 655 -5.57 43.92 -3.24
C PHE A 655 -4.69 43.25 -4.31
N ARG A 656 -5.27 42.82 -5.43
CA ARG A 656 -4.60 42.25 -6.61
C ARG A 656 -4.09 43.33 -7.58
N GLY A 657 -4.37 44.60 -7.29
CA GLY A 657 -3.99 45.75 -8.11
C GLY A 657 -4.92 46.03 -9.29
N ILE A 658 -6.11 45.41 -9.34
CA ILE A 658 -7.10 45.61 -10.41
C ILE A 658 -7.89 46.90 -10.14
N GLU A 659 -7.97 47.78 -11.14
CA GLU A 659 -8.70 49.06 -11.03
C GLU A 659 -10.22 48.82 -10.88
N VAL A 660 -10.82 49.40 -9.84
CA VAL A 660 -12.26 49.37 -9.55
C VAL A 660 -12.81 50.79 -9.67
N SER A 661 -13.97 50.94 -10.31
CA SER A 661 -14.60 52.25 -10.57
C SER A 661 -16.12 52.12 -10.61
N GLU A 662 -16.77 52.48 -9.50
CA GLU A 662 -18.20 52.32 -9.28
C GLU A 662 -18.89 53.65 -8.97
N VAL A 663 -20.21 53.72 -9.20
CA VAL A 663 -21.00 54.92 -8.93
C VAL A 663 -22.38 54.58 -8.34
N THR A 664 -22.78 55.34 -7.33
CA THR A 664 -24.07 55.23 -6.67
C THR A 664 -24.65 56.63 -6.40
N THR A 665 -25.89 56.69 -5.91
CA THR A 665 -26.55 57.94 -5.50
C THR A 665 -27.21 57.75 -4.15
N THR A 666 -27.19 58.78 -3.31
CA THR A 666 -27.82 58.72 -1.98
C THR A 666 -29.33 58.51 -2.03
N ASP A 667 -29.84 57.74 -1.06
CA ASP A 667 -31.27 57.48 -0.87
C ASP A 667 -32.01 58.68 -0.22
N ALA A 668 -33.32 58.53 0.00
CA ALA A 668 -34.17 59.53 0.65
C ALA A 668 -33.79 59.85 2.12
N ASN A 669 -32.85 59.09 2.69
CA ASN A 669 -32.28 59.29 4.02
C ASN A 669 -30.81 59.76 3.95
N GLY A 670 -30.32 60.13 2.76
CA GLY A 670 -28.96 60.60 2.53
C GLY A 670 -27.89 59.49 2.50
N ASN A 671 -28.26 58.22 2.60
CA ASN A 671 -27.30 57.11 2.71
C ASN A 671 -26.88 56.59 1.34
N TYR A 672 -25.63 56.14 1.23
CA TYR A 672 -25.10 55.41 0.09
C TYR A 672 -24.32 54.16 0.55
N ARG A 673 -24.24 53.17 -0.32
CA ARG A 673 -23.47 51.93 -0.10
C ARG A 673 -22.90 51.39 -1.42
N PHE A 674 -21.71 50.83 -1.34
CA PHE A 674 -21.04 50.02 -2.36
C PHE A 674 -20.83 48.63 -1.80
N ASP A 675 -21.56 47.64 -2.31
CA ASP A 675 -21.52 46.24 -1.86
C ASP A 675 -20.53 45.38 -2.67
N ARG A 676 -20.15 44.23 -2.09
CA ARG A 676 -19.31 43.20 -2.72
C ARG A 676 -17.95 43.72 -3.20
N LEU A 677 -17.34 44.60 -2.40
CA LEU A 677 -15.95 44.99 -2.55
C LEU A 677 -15.05 43.85 -2.05
N LEU A 678 -13.84 43.79 -2.60
CA LEU A 678 -12.74 43.01 -2.05
C LEU A 678 -11.89 43.90 -1.12
N ALA A 679 -10.91 43.30 -0.45
CA ALA A 679 -9.81 44.08 0.13
C ALA A 679 -9.13 44.94 -0.95
N GLY A 680 -8.59 46.09 -0.58
CA GLY A 680 -7.97 47.03 -1.53
C GLY A 680 -7.78 48.45 -0.99
N THR A 681 -7.24 49.32 -1.83
CA THR A 681 -7.11 50.76 -1.54
C THR A 681 -8.05 51.55 -2.43
N TYR A 682 -9.11 52.06 -1.82
CA TYR A 682 -10.21 52.77 -2.47
C TYR A 682 -10.19 54.26 -2.15
N SER A 683 -11.05 55.02 -2.80
CA SER A 683 -11.25 56.45 -2.60
C SER A 683 -12.68 56.81 -2.96
N LEU A 684 -13.33 57.59 -2.10
CA LEU A 684 -14.72 58.01 -2.26
C LEU A 684 -14.77 59.48 -2.65
N THR A 685 -15.50 59.83 -3.70
CA THR A 685 -15.65 61.22 -4.20
C THR A 685 -17.13 61.57 -4.38
N GLN A 686 -17.52 62.72 -3.83
CA GLN A 686 -18.87 63.29 -3.92
C GLN A 686 -18.95 64.38 -4.99
N ASP A 687 -19.96 64.31 -5.86
CA ASP A 687 -20.33 65.44 -6.73
C ASP A 687 -21.00 66.53 -5.84
N GLN A 688 -20.39 67.72 -5.72
CA GLN A 688 -20.83 68.83 -4.83
C GLN A 688 -22.34 69.16 -5.00
N PRO A 689 -23.17 69.07 -3.94
CA PRO A 689 -24.55 69.55 -3.95
C PRO A 689 -24.65 71.05 -4.23
N GLU A 690 -25.62 71.46 -5.07
CA GLU A 690 -25.76 72.86 -5.49
C GLU A 690 -26.28 73.76 -4.35
N GLY A 691 -25.47 74.75 -3.96
CA GLY A 691 -25.87 75.82 -3.02
C GLY A 691 -25.43 75.64 -1.57
N LEU A 692 -24.62 74.62 -1.27
CA LEU A 692 -23.96 74.41 0.03
C LEU A 692 -22.45 74.65 -0.07
N GLU A 693 -21.79 74.86 1.07
CA GLU A 693 -20.32 74.84 1.16
C GLU A 693 -19.86 73.53 1.79
N GLU A 694 -18.67 73.05 1.39
CA GLU A 694 -18.08 71.82 1.91
C GLU A 694 -17.94 71.85 3.43
N GLY A 695 -18.41 70.79 4.07
CA GLY A 695 -18.24 70.58 5.49
C GLY A 695 -17.00 69.76 5.82
N PHE A 696 -17.22 68.52 6.25
CA PHE A 696 -16.20 67.63 6.75
C PHE A 696 -16.41 66.23 6.19
N SER A 697 -15.42 65.73 5.45
CA SER A 697 -15.40 64.32 5.04
C SER A 697 -14.92 63.47 6.22
N HIS A 698 -15.79 62.64 6.77
CA HIS A 698 -15.47 61.66 7.80
C HIS A 698 -14.76 60.46 7.14
N VAL A 699 -13.51 60.19 7.52
CA VAL A 699 -12.87 58.91 7.17
C VAL A 699 -13.55 57.86 8.03
N GLY A 700 -14.34 57.00 7.41
CA GLY A 700 -15.13 55.98 8.10
C GLY A 700 -14.30 54.87 8.74
N ILE A 701 -15.00 53.95 9.37
CA ILE A 701 -14.46 52.84 10.15
C ILE A 701 -14.80 51.51 9.49
N PHE A 702 -13.88 50.55 9.63
CA PHE A 702 -14.06 49.14 9.27
C PHE A 702 -14.28 48.30 10.52
N ASN A 703 -14.83 47.08 10.39
CA ASN A 703 -15.33 46.25 11.50
C ASN A 703 -14.45 46.35 12.75
N ASP A 704 -15.04 47.00 13.76
CA ASP A 704 -14.85 46.87 15.20
C ASP A 704 -13.48 47.30 15.77
N ASP A 705 -12.40 47.23 14.98
CA ASP A 705 -11.07 47.58 15.43
C ASP A 705 -10.73 49.06 15.24
N GLU A 706 -11.07 49.87 16.26
CA GLU A 706 -10.70 51.30 16.37
C GLU A 706 -9.17 51.58 16.46
N THR A 707 -8.29 50.62 16.14
CA THR A 707 -6.84 50.85 15.96
C THR A 707 -6.36 50.90 14.51
N VAL A 708 -7.20 50.55 13.54
CA VAL A 708 -6.91 50.79 12.11
C VAL A 708 -7.73 51.97 11.59
N LEU A 709 -7.27 53.19 11.91
CA LEU A 709 -7.46 54.30 10.98
C LEU A 709 -6.76 53.94 9.68
N SER A 710 -7.35 54.19 8.51
CA SER A 710 -6.57 54.07 7.26
C SER A 710 -5.41 55.06 7.33
N THR A 711 -4.18 54.55 7.38
CA THR A 711 -3.04 55.34 7.86
C THR A 711 -2.62 56.43 6.86
N ASN A 712 -3.18 56.37 5.65
CA ASN A 712 -2.98 57.28 4.54
C ASN A 712 -4.27 58.08 4.18
N GLY A 713 -5.31 58.03 5.03
CA GLY A 713 -6.65 58.61 4.85
C GLY A 713 -6.69 60.13 4.59
N THR A 714 -6.34 60.54 3.37
CA THR A 714 -6.05 61.94 3.04
C THR A 714 -7.33 62.64 2.61
N ARG A 715 -7.83 63.53 3.46
CA ARG A 715 -9.05 64.28 3.19
C ARG A 715 -8.75 65.43 2.23
N SER A 716 -9.53 65.52 1.15
CA SER A 716 -9.51 66.63 0.20
C SER A 716 -10.93 66.99 -0.22
N LYS A 717 -11.11 68.06 -1.04
CA LYS A 717 -12.45 68.61 -1.30
C LYS A 717 -13.40 67.56 -1.85
N ASN A 718 -14.44 67.27 -1.06
CA ASN A 718 -15.48 66.28 -1.32
C ASN A 718 -14.93 64.88 -1.62
N ARG A 719 -13.76 64.53 -1.03
CA ARG A 719 -13.04 63.31 -1.35
C ARG A 719 -12.27 62.74 -0.17
N ILE A 720 -12.45 61.44 0.04
CA ILE A 720 -11.74 60.61 1.01
C ILE A 720 -10.78 59.72 0.22
N ASP A 721 -9.48 59.99 0.27
CA ASP A 721 -8.44 59.19 -0.38
C ASP A 721 -7.80 58.18 0.58
N GLY A 722 -7.27 57.08 0.05
CA GLY A 722 -6.49 56.11 0.84
C GLY A 722 -7.35 55.31 1.82
N ILE A 723 -8.48 54.78 1.35
CA ILE A 723 -9.39 53.93 2.11
C ILE A 723 -8.92 52.48 1.97
N GLU A 724 -8.18 52.00 2.98
CA GLU A 724 -7.65 50.64 3.05
C GLU A 724 -8.76 49.68 3.55
N VAL A 725 -9.47 49.02 2.63
CA VAL A 725 -10.46 47.96 2.90
C VAL A 725 -9.71 46.64 3.12
N GLY A 726 -10.02 45.92 4.20
CA GLY A 726 -9.58 44.53 4.42
C GLY A 726 -10.68 43.52 4.07
N PHE A 727 -10.36 42.23 4.04
CA PHE A 727 -11.36 41.17 3.77
C PHE A 727 -12.46 41.14 4.83
N GLY A 728 -13.72 40.94 4.40
CA GLY A 728 -14.91 40.97 5.25
C GLY A 728 -15.21 42.31 5.93
N ARG A 729 -14.51 43.39 5.58
CA ARG A 729 -14.65 44.67 6.29
C ARG A 729 -15.75 45.54 5.68
N ASP A 730 -16.92 45.53 6.33
CA ASP A 730 -18.03 46.44 6.10
C ASP A 730 -17.68 47.84 6.63
N GLY A 731 -17.16 48.67 5.71
CA GLY A 731 -16.83 50.06 5.99
C GLY A 731 -18.08 50.91 6.14
N ARG A 732 -18.13 51.72 7.20
CA ARG A 732 -19.28 52.57 7.55
C ARG A 732 -18.87 53.95 8.03
N SER A 733 -19.80 54.89 7.97
CA SER A 733 -19.58 56.31 8.29
C SER A 733 -18.47 56.97 7.47
N PHE A 734 -18.36 56.61 6.19
CA PHE A 734 -17.62 57.38 5.19
C PHE A 734 -18.41 58.62 4.78
N ASP A 735 -18.70 59.47 5.76
CA ASP A 735 -19.74 60.49 5.66
C ASP A 735 -19.21 61.79 5.03
N PHE A 736 -20.04 62.45 4.23
CA PHE A 736 -19.76 63.77 3.64
C PHE A 736 -20.72 64.81 4.21
N SER A 737 -20.23 65.58 5.18
CA SER A 737 -20.96 66.71 5.75
C SER A 737 -20.83 67.95 4.85
N GLU A 738 -21.92 68.70 4.70
CA GLU A 738 -22.01 69.97 3.97
C GLU A 738 -22.50 71.08 4.94
N ARG A 739 -21.90 72.27 4.91
CA ARG A 739 -22.00 73.27 5.99
C ARG A 739 -22.61 74.61 5.58
N THR A 740 -22.91 75.40 6.61
CA THR A 740 -23.01 76.86 6.55
C THR A 740 -22.00 77.49 7.52
N ASP A 741 -21.34 78.59 7.14
CA ASP A 741 -20.19 79.23 7.83
C ASP A 741 -20.30 79.35 9.37
N TYR A 742 -19.28 78.89 10.14
CA TYR A 742 -18.85 79.55 11.41
C TYR A 742 -17.44 79.15 11.94
N ASN A 743 -16.86 79.92 12.88
CA ASN A 743 -15.49 79.75 13.42
C ASN A 743 -15.22 80.61 14.70
N PHE A 744 -14.67 80.08 15.83
CA PHE A 744 -14.25 80.95 16.98
C PHE A 744 -13.30 80.34 18.07
N VAL A 745 -12.56 81.20 18.82
CA VAL A 745 -11.81 80.93 20.09
C VAL A 745 -11.68 82.23 20.94
N GLY A 746 -11.77 82.20 22.29
CA GLY A 746 -11.63 83.42 23.14
C GLY A 746 -11.40 83.22 24.67
N GLU A 747 -11.21 84.34 25.41
CA GLU A 747 -10.99 84.40 26.88
C GLU A 747 -12.28 84.64 27.70
N PHE A 748 -12.22 84.63 29.05
CA PHE A 748 -13.35 84.81 29.97
C PHE A 748 -13.48 86.25 30.54
N GLU A 749 -14.71 86.74 30.70
CA GLU A 749 -15.07 88.12 31.09
C GLU A 749 -15.49 88.31 32.56
N GLN A 750 -15.98 87.27 33.25
CA GLN A 750 -16.47 87.37 34.64
C GLN A 750 -16.00 86.23 35.55
N THR A 751 -16.01 86.46 36.88
CA THR A 751 -15.87 85.42 37.90
C THR A 751 -16.83 85.65 39.07
N ILE A 752 -17.51 84.59 39.51
CA ILE A 752 -18.49 84.57 40.62
C ILE A 752 -18.14 83.42 41.56
N VAL A 753 -18.34 83.60 42.87
CA VAL A 753 -18.06 82.59 43.91
C VAL A 753 -19.27 82.47 44.83
N PHE A 754 -19.68 81.24 45.14
CA PHE A 754 -20.63 80.89 46.19
C PHE A 754 -19.93 80.03 47.23
N THR A 755 -20.06 80.40 48.51
CA THR A 755 -19.32 79.79 49.62
C THR A 755 -20.30 79.22 50.63
N GLY A 756 -20.15 77.94 50.94
CA GLY A 756 -21.01 77.16 51.84
C GLY A 756 -20.84 77.45 53.33
N THR A 757 -21.31 76.52 54.15
CA THR A 757 -21.36 76.60 55.61
C THR A 757 -20.35 75.63 56.27
N ASP A 758 -20.60 75.22 57.53
CA ASP A 758 -19.87 74.11 58.17
C ASP A 758 -20.88 72.95 58.48
N GLU A 759 -21.96 72.88 57.69
CA GLU A 759 -23.00 71.85 57.65
C GLU A 759 -23.21 71.43 56.17
N SER A 760 -23.73 70.23 55.89
CA SER A 760 -23.87 69.71 54.51
C SER A 760 -24.75 70.60 53.61
N ASP A 761 -24.15 71.16 52.57
CA ASP A 761 -24.79 72.03 51.60
C ASP A 761 -25.13 71.31 50.28
N VAL A 762 -26.05 71.90 49.51
CA VAL A 762 -26.40 71.47 48.14
C VAL A 762 -26.23 72.63 47.18
N PHE A 763 -25.35 72.44 46.20
CA PHE A 763 -25.13 73.34 45.07
C PHE A 763 -25.79 72.78 43.80
N VAL A 764 -26.44 73.64 43.03
CA VAL A 764 -26.95 73.29 41.69
C VAL A 764 -26.46 74.30 40.67
N PHE A 765 -26.03 73.84 39.51
CA PHE A 765 -25.80 74.65 38.31
C PHE A 765 -26.57 74.06 37.13
N ASN A 766 -27.24 74.91 36.34
CA ASN A 766 -27.72 74.54 35.02
C ASN A 766 -27.30 75.62 34.02
N ALA A 767 -26.61 75.24 32.94
CA ALA A 767 -26.34 76.18 31.88
C ALA A 767 -27.65 76.60 31.16
N GLY A 768 -27.68 77.82 30.63
CA GLY A 768 -28.86 78.33 29.95
C GLY A 768 -28.50 79.37 28.89
N THR A 769 -29.32 79.46 27.84
CA THR A 769 -29.04 80.23 26.62
C THR A 769 -29.12 81.76 26.77
N THR A 770 -29.59 82.25 27.92
CA THR A 770 -29.65 83.69 28.24
C THR A 770 -29.15 84.00 29.64
N HIS A 771 -29.43 83.11 30.59
CA HIS A 771 -28.85 83.13 31.92
C HIS A 771 -28.53 81.69 32.33
N HIS A 772 -27.37 81.47 32.94
CA HIS A 772 -27.11 80.26 33.72
C HIS A 772 -27.88 80.36 35.04
N TYR A 773 -28.34 79.21 35.53
CA TYR A 773 -28.93 79.05 36.86
C TYR A 773 -27.86 78.55 37.82
N ALA A 774 -27.78 79.14 39.01
CA ALA A 774 -27.01 78.63 40.13
C ALA A 774 -27.86 78.62 41.41
N GLU A 775 -27.65 77.68 42.30
CA GLU A 775 -28.39 77.56 43.56
C GLU A 775 -27.45 77.11 44.69
N LEU A 776 -27.68 77.65 45.89
CA LEU A 776 -27.12 77.15 47.14
C LEU A 776 -28.26 76.98 48.15
N ASN A 777 -28.51 75.75 48.61
CA ASN A 777 -29.52 75.43 49.64
C ASN A 777 -30.93 76.00 49.38
N GLY A 778 -31.36 76.06 48.12
CA GLY A 778 -32.65 76.64 47.72
C GLY A 778 -32.65 78.16 47.46
N GLU A 779 -31.52 78.87 47.62
CA GLU A 779 -31.39 80.26 47.16
C GLU A 779 -30.94 80.30 45.69
N SER A 780 -31.86 80.65 44.79
CA SER A 780 -31.65 80.70 43.34
C SER A 780 -30.99 82.01 42.88
N HIS A 781 -30.00 81.89 41.99
CA HIS A 781 -29.30 83.00 41.34
C HIS A 781 -29.31 82.82 39.82
N TYR A 782 -29.42 83.94 39.09
CA TYR A 782 -29.39 83.97 37.62
C TYR A 782 -28.19 84.78 37.13
N ILE A 783 -27.36 84.16 36.31
CA ILE A 783 -26.07 84.69 35.86
C ILE A 783 -26.13 84.94 34.37
N ASP A 784 -25.83 86.17 33.92
CA ASP A 784 -25.86 86.58 32.51
C ASP A 784 -24.97 85.70 31.63
N ALA A 785 -25.59 84.91 30.73
CA ALA A 785 -24.91 83.96 29.86
C ALA A 785 -24.40 84.57 28.55
N SER A 786 -24.61 85.88 28.31
CA SER A 786 -24.06 86.58 27.14
C SER A 786 -22.56 86.91 27.28
N LYS A 787 -21.93 86.44 28.37
CA LYS A 787 -20.57 86.79 28.78
C LYS A 787 -19.84 85.54 29.24
N ASN A 788 -18.61 85.37 28.79
CA ASN A 788 -17.81 84.20 29.15
C ASN A 788 -17.55 84.19 30.66
N THR A 789 -18.21 83.31 31.43
CA THR A 789 -18.28 83.44 32.91
C THR A 789 -17.69 82.22 33.65
N ASN A 790 -16.84 82.49 34.63
CA ASN A 790 -16.27 81.50 35.54
C ASN A 790 -17.03 81.50 36.89
N ILE A 791 -17.47 80.33 37.36
CA ILE A 791 -18.30 80.14 38.55
C ILE A 791 -17.57 79.20 39.49
N VAL A 792 -17.52 79.53 40.78
CA VAL A 792 -16.90 78.71 41.82
C VAL A 792 -17.93 78.38 42.92
N PHE A 793 -18.01 77.11 43.30
CA PHE A 793 -18.70 76.60 44.48
C PHE A 793 -17.63 76.12 45.48
N GLU A 794 -17.72 76.56 46.74
CA GLU A 794 -16.82 76.18 47.83
C GLU A 794 -17.65 75.52 48.95
N GLY A 795 -17.58 74.21 49.15
CA GLY A 795 -18.38 73.50 50.17
C GLY A 795 -17.93 73.78 51.60
N LYS A 796 -16.67 73.38 51.89
CA LYS A 796 -15.89 73.46 53.14
C LYS A 796 -15.95 72.21 54.01
N LEU A 797 -17.00 72.05 54.82
CA LEU A 797 -17.09 71.08 55.91
C LEU A 797 -18.52 70.54 56.00
N GLY A 798 -18.75 69.42 55.32
CA GLY A 798 -20.03 68.74 55.29
C GLY A 798 -20.01 67.60 54.27
N ASP A 799 -21.09 66.83 54.22
CA ASP A 799 -21.35 65.89 53.12
C ASP A 799 -21.94 66.67 51.93
N ASP A 800 -21.14 67.60 51.38
CA ASP A 800 -21.56 68.59 50.39
C ASP A 800 -21.81 67.96 49.02
N ARG A 801 -22.85 68.43 48.32
CA ARG A 801 -23.32 67.83 47.05
C ARG A 801 -23.45 68.84 45.95
N VAL A 802 -22.94 68.50 44.78
CA VAL A 802 -22.99 69.37 43.59
C VAL A 802 -23.68 68.67 42.43
N TYR A 803 -24.71 69.33 41.91
CA TYR A 803 -25.41 68.97 40.69
C TYR A 803 -25.04 69.97 39.59
N MET A 804 -24.55 69.51 38.44
CA MET A 804 -24.25 70.38 37.29
C MET A 804 -24.94 69.84 36.04
N THR A 805 -25.66 70.68 35.32
CA THR A 805 -26.10 70.42 33.94
C THR A 805 -25.39 71.37 32.99
N GLY A 806 -24.70 70.83 31.98
CA GLY A 806 -24.06 71.63 30.93
C GLY A 806 -25.08 72.21 29.94
N SER A 807 -24.59 72.66 28.79
CA SER A 807 -25.38 73.25 27.70
C SER A 807 -25.50 72.31 26.51
N THR A 808 -25.94 72.81 25.36
CA THR A 808 -25.97 72.04 24.10
C THR A 808 -24.69 72.29 23.29
N LYS A 809 -23.52 72.17 23.92
CA LYS A 809 -22.20 72.50 23.38
C LYS A 809 -21.14 71.53 23.93
N VAL A 810 -19.98 71.50 23.26
CA VAL A 810 -18.84 70.64 23.65
C VAL A 810 -18.25 71.05 25.00
N GLU A 811 -18.70 70.35 26.02
CA GLU A 811 -18.29 70.48 27.40
C GLU A 811 -17.16 69.51 27.76
N ARG A 812 -16.25 69.95 28.63
CA ARG A 812 -15.17 69.12 29.20
C ARG A 812 -15.23 69.15 30.73
N VAL A 813 -15.26 67.96 31.33
CA VAL A 813 -15.33 67.74 32.78
C VAL A 813 -14.06 67.07 33.29
N ILE A 814 -13.61 67.48 34.46
CA ILE A 814 -12.58 66.79 35.26
C ILE A 814 -13.11 66.66 36.70
N THR A 815 -13.02 65.47 37.32
CA THR A 815 -13.36 65.23 38.73
C THR A 815 -12.19 64.60 39.50
N THR A 816 -12.07 64.98 40.77
CA THR A 816 -11.11 64.47 41.77
C THR A 816 -11.83 64.32 43.10
N GLU A 817 -11.25 63.60 44.08
CA GLU A 817 -11.77 63.41 45.45
C GLU A 817 -12.52 64.64 46.04
N THR A 818 -11.92 65.82 45.92
CA THR A 818 -12.37 67.08 46.55
C THR A 818 -12.80 68.17 45.55
N SER A 819 -12.89 67.89 44.24
CA SER A 819 -13.20 68.92 43.24
C SER A 819 -13.81 68.41 41.94
N ALA A 820 -14.59 69.28 41.27
CA ALA A 820 -15.05 69.06 39.90
C ALA A 820 -14.94 70.35 39.08
N VAL A 821 -14.56 70.25 37.80
CA VAL A 821 -14.47 71.39 36.87
C VAL A 821 -15.15 71.04 35.55
N MET A 822 -16.24 71.73 35.22
CA MET A 822 -16.88 71.74 33.90
C MET A 822 -16.43 72.98 33.11
N ARG A 823 -16.16 72.83 31.81
CA ARG A 823 -15.84 73.95 30.92
C ARG A 823 -16.50 73.80 29.55
N SER A 824 -17.18 74.86 29.14
CA SER A 824 -17.73 75.11 27.80
C SER A 824 -16.92 76.19 27.06
N GLU A 825 -17.41 76.61 25.90
CA GLU A 825 -17.02 77.85 25.23
C GLU A 825 -17.40 79.09 26.05
N THR A 826 -18.61 79.12 26.62
CA THR A 826 -19.20 80.32 27.24
C THR A 826 -19.13 80.35 28.75
N PHE A 827 -18.76 79.24 29.39
CA PHE A 827 -18.67 79.18 30.86
C PHE A 827 -17.63 78.19 31.37
N ARG A 828 -17.25 78.37 32.63
CA ARG A 828 -16.50 77.41 33.44
C ARG A 828 -17.17 77.32 34.81
N VAL A 829 -17.49 76.12 35.28
CA VAL A 829 -17.91 75.88 36.66
C VAL A 829 -16.84 75.07 37.35
N GLN A 830 -16.50 75.45 38.57
CA GLN A 830 -15.59 74.74 39.44
C GLN A 830 -16.27 74.55 40.80
N ALA A 831 -16.28 73.33 41.33
CA ALA A 831 -16.58 73.05 42.71
C ALA A 831 -15.31 72.59 43.43
N ILE A 832 -15.10 73.04 44.66
CA ILE A 832 -14.00 72.65 45.55
C ILE A 832 -14.52 72.40 46.97
N ASP A 833 -13.77 71.61 47.73
CA ASP A 833 -14.10 71.19 49.09
C ASP A 833 -15.46 70.48 49.15
N THR A 834 -15.66 69.51 48.26
CA THR A 834 -16.86 68.66 48.10
C THR A 834 -16.47 67.31 47.49
N SER A 835 -17.17 66.23 47.83
CA SER A 835 -16.86 64.87 47.36
C SER A 835 -18.00 64.15 46.62
N TRP A 836 -19.19 64.77 46.51
CA TRP A 836 -20.35 64.18 45.83
C TRP A 836 -20.77 65.00 44.61
N PHE A 837 -20.64 64.41 43.42
CA PHE A 837 -20.91 65.04 42.13
C PHE A 837 -21.93 64.27 41.29
N VAL A 838 -22.91 64.98 40.72
CA VAL A 838 -23.77 64.48 39.62
C VAL A 838 -23.72 65.49 38.49
N ILE A 839 -23.25 65.07 37.32
CA ILE A 839 -22.99 65.95 36.18
C ILE A 839 -23.67 65.43 34.91
N ASP A 840 -24.77 66.05 34.53
CA ASP A 840 -25.49 65.78 33.28
C ASP A 840 -24.89 66.66 32.16
N SER A 841 -24.58 66.09 30.99
CA SER A 841 -23.81 66.82 29.97
C SER A 841 -24.54 68.03 29.37
N GLY A 842 -25.87 67.91 29.17
CA GLY A 842 -26.71 68.93 28.53
C GLY A 842 -26.90 68.74 27.01
N GLY A 843 -25.97 68.01 26.37
CA GLY A 843 -25.97 67.68 24.95
C GLY A 843 -24.76 68.25 24.20
N GLY A 844 -24.24 67.52 23.22
CA GLY A 844 -23.00 67.86 22.51
C GLY A 844 -21.93 66.77 22.67
N PHE A 845 -20.81 66.91 21.96
CA PHE A 845 -19.75 65.89 21.93
C PHE A 845 -18.83 65.96 23.17
N ASP A 846 -19.37 65.58 24.32
CA ASP A 846 -18.78 65.87 25.63
C ASP A 846 -17.74 64.86 26.11
N LYS A 847 -16.74 65.35 26.87
CA LYS A 847 -15.68 64.52 27.48
C LYS A 847 -15.58 64.69 29.00
N VAL A 848 -15.46 63.58 29.72
CA VAL A 848 -15.17 63.53 31.17
C VAL A 848 -13.83 62.84 31.47
N ILE A 849 -13.11 63.33 32.48
CA ILE A 849 -11.96 62.66 33.10
C ILE A 849 -12.24 62.53 34.60
N MET A 850 -12.06 61.34 35.16
CA MET A 850 -12.19 61.05 36.59
C MET A 850 -10.86 60.55 37.14
N TYR A 851 -10.47 61.09 38.30
CA TYR A 851 -9.34 60.60 39.09
C TYR A 851 -9.83 59.84 40.32
N ASP A 852 -9.04 58.85 40.73
CA ASP A 852 -9.16 58.02 41.93
C ASP A 852 -8.79 58.75 43.24
N THR A 853 -8.82 57.97 44.31
CA THR A 853 -8.38 58.30 45.68
C THR A 853 -7.33 57.27 46.14
N PRO A 854 -6.65 57.46 47.29
CA PRO A 854 -5.73 56.46 47.86
C PRO A 854 -6.44 55.25 48.54
N GLU A 855 -7.69 54.99 48.19
CA GLU A 855 -8.58 53.96 48.77
C GLU A 855 -9.18 53.12 47.64
N VAL A 856 -9.80 51.98 47.95
CA VAL A 856 -10.30 51.05 46.92
C VAL A 856 -11.48 51.64 46.13
N ASP A 857 -11.17 52.17 44.96
CA ASP A 857 -12.10 52.86 44.06
C ASP A 857 -12.75 51.91 43.06
N ARG A 858 -13.95 52.28 42.60
CA ARG A 858 -14.72 51.51 41.61
C ARG A 858 -15.36 52.43 40.61
N ILE A 859 -15.11 52.20 39.33
CA ILE A 859 -15.83 52.88 38.24
C ILE A 859 -16.70 51.90 37.46
N LYS A 860 -17.95 52.28 37.18
CA LYS A 860 -18.78 51.65 36.14
C LYS A 860 -18.94 52.64 34.99
N MET A 861 -18.68 52.19 33.77
CA MET A 861 -18.74 52.97 32.53
C MET A 861 -19.71 52.29 31.56
N THR A 862 -20.71 53.02 31.08
CA THR A 862 -21.71 52.58 30.08
C THR A 862 -21.97 53.70 29.08
N GLN A 863 -22.65 53.39 27.97
CA GLN A 863 -23.08 54.40 26.99
C GLN A 863 -23.92 55.54 27.59
N ASP A 864 -24.69 55.28 28.66
CA ASP A 864 -25.53 56.30 29.32
C ASP A 864 -24.76 57.12 30.37
N TYR A 865 -23.88 56.48 31.16
CA TYR A 865 -23.21 57.11 32.29
C TYR A 865 -21.87 56.45 32.67
N SER A 866 -20.98 57.27 33.23
CA SER A 866 -19.86 56.81 34.06
C SER A 866 -20.12 57.17 35.53
N ARG A 867 -19.85 56.26 36.47
CA ARG A 867 -19.98 56.45 37.92
C ARG A 867 -18.77 55.89 38.65
N LEU A 868 -18.05 56.73 39.38
CA LEU A 868 -16.92 56.41 40.25
C LEU A 868 -17.34 56.53 41.73
N TRP A 869 -16.93 55.58 42.58
CA TRP A 869 -17.19 55.60 44.03
C TRP A 869 -16.23 54.73 44.85
N ASN A 870 -15.95 55.12 46.11
CA ASN A 870 -15.20 54.35 47.11
C ASN A 870 -16.03 54.07 48.39
N SER A 871 -15.41 53.61 49.49
CA SER A 871 -16.06 53.39 50.79
C SER A 871 -16.12 54.62 51.69
N GLU A 872 -15.19 55.56 51.53
CA GLU A 872 -15.01 56.71 52.43
C GLU A 872 -15.86 57.93 52.05
N GLY A 873 -16.57 57.86 50.92
CA GLY A 873 -17.67 58.78 50.57
C GLY A 873 -17.50 59.57 49.28
N TYR A 874 -16.41 59.37 48.54
CA TYR A 874 -16.26 59.95 47.20
C TYR A 874 -17.27 59.33 46.23
N PHE A 875 -17.94 60.18 45.46
CA PHE A 875 -18.92 59.79 44.47
C PHE A 875 -18.92 60.79 43.30
N ALA A 876 -18.69 60.31 42.08
CA ALA A 876 -18.84 61.12 40.87
C ALA A 876 -19.65 60.34 39.82
N GLU A 877 -20.82 60.87 39.43
CA GLU A 877 -21.64 60.31 38.34
C GLU A 877 -21.80 61.33 37.22
N THR A 878 -21.49 60.93 35.98
CA THR A 878 -21.61 61.80 34.80
C THR A 878 -22.35 61.11 33.67
N ARG A 879 -23.34 61.77 33.05
CA ARG A 879 -24.27 61.18 32.08
C ARG A 879 -24.27 61.92 30.74
N GLY A 880 -24.46 61.18 29.65
CA GLY A 880 -24.46 61.73 28.28
C GLY A 880 -23.08 62.05 27.70
N TYR A 881 -22.01 61.58 28.34
CA TYR A 881 -20.62 61.86 27.93
C TYR A 881 -20.12 60.88 26.88
N HIS A 882 -19.89 61.37 25.66
CA HIS A 882 -19.39 60.61 24.52
C HIS A 882 -18.01 59.97 24.74
N ARG A 883 -17.14 60.62 25.54
CA ARG A 883 -15.82 60.06 25.90
C ARG A 883 -15.55 60.14 27.40
N SER A 884 -15.43 58.99 28.04
CA SER A 884 -15.17 58.86 29.48
C SER A 884 -13.79 58.28 29.76
N TYR A 885 -13.05 58.89 30.69
CA TYR A 885 -11.69 58.47 31.08
C TYR A 885 -11.59 58.33 32.60
N PHE A 886 -10.96 57.26 33.08
CA PHE A 886 -10.61 57.01 34.47
C PHE A 886 -9.12 56.74 34.61
N PHE A 887 -8.47 57.35 35.58
CA PHE A 887 -7.07 57.09 35.92
C PHE A 887 -6.96 56.73 37.41
N ALA A 888 -6.43 55.54 37.71
CA ALA A 888 -6.07 55.09 39.05
C ALA A 888 -4.59 55.40 39.32
N ASP A 889 -4.26 56.65 39.67
CA ASP A 889 -2.88 57.13 39.80
C ASP A 889 -2.42 57.31 41.26
N ASN A 890 -3.32 57.20 42.23
CA ASN A 890 -3.09 57.39 43.66
C ASN A 890 -3.05 56.06 44.44
N GLY A 891 -3.73 55.03 43.92
CA GLY A 891 -3.50 53.61 44.22
C GLY A 891 -4.46 52.99 45.25
N GLY A 892 -4.93 51.77 44.94
CA GLY A 892 -5.93 51.07 45.73
C GLY A 892 -5.95 49.55 45.49
N ASP A 893 -7.08 49.03 45.03
CA ASP A 893 -7.32 47.63 44.62
C ASP A 893 -8.44 47.62 43.57
N ASP A 894 -8.22 48.44 42.55
CA ASP A 894 -9.26 49.23 41.91
C ASP A 894 -9.94 48.48 40.78
N ARG A 895 -11.17 48.91 40.47
CA ARG A 895 -12.11 48.07 39.72
C ARG A 895 -12.87 48.86 38.67
N ALA A 896 -12.56 48.59 37.41
CA ALA A 896 -13.25 49.17 36.27
C ALA A 896 -14.25 48.15 35.69
N TYR A 897 -15.52 48.57 35.59
CA TYR A 897 -16.62 47.78 35.01
C TYR A 897 -17.09 48.47 33.72
N LEU A 898 -16.57 48.03 32.58
CA LEU A 898 -16.84 48.58 31.26
C LEU A 898 -17.97 47.79 30.58
N TYR A 899 -18.96 48.49 30.04
CA TYR A 899 -20.08 47.92 29.30
C TYR A 899 -20.11 48.46 27.88
N ASP A 900 -20.42 47.57 26.95
CA ASP A 900 -20.65 47.80 25.52
C ASP A 900 -21.74 48.85 25.24
N SER A 901 -21.80 49.25 23.97
CA SER A 901 -22.92 49.96 23.38
C SER A 901 -23.83 48.99 22.62
N LYS A 902 -24.82 49.53 21.90
CA LYS A 902 -25.72 48.79 20.98
C LYS A 902 -25.15 48.68 19.56
N TYR A 903 -23.84 48.72 19.44
CA TYR A 903 -23.04 48.60 18.21
C TYR A 903 -21.90 47.63 18.52
N GLU A 904 -21.19 47.18 17.50
CA GLU A 904 -19.96 46.41 17.69
C GLU A 904 -18.91 47.26 18.43
N ASP A 905 -18.49 46.78 19.60
CA ASP A 905 -17.47 47.37 20.48
C ASP A 905 -16.25 46.44 20.57
N THR A 906 -15.04 47.01 20.49
CA THR A 906 -13.82 46.27 20.84
C THR A 906 -13.29 46.70 22.21
N ILE A 907 -13.05 45.73 23.10
CA ILE A 907 -12.29 45.92 24.34
C ILE A 907 -10.83 45.49 24.15
N LYS A 908 -9.87 46.39 24.41
CA LYS A 908 -8.43 46.09 24.41
C LYS A 908 -7.85 46.28 25.82
N MET A 909 -7.25 45.24 26.39
CA MET A 909 -6.76 45.19 27.78
C MET A 909 -5.30 44.76 27.87
N THR A 910 -4.48 45.55 28.56
CA THR A 910 -3.12 45.20 29.00
C THR A 910 -3.09 45.13 30.54
N PRO A 911 -1.97 44.75 31.19
CA PRO A 911 -1.89 44.67 32.66
C PRO A 911 -2.16 45.99 33.40
N SER A 912 -2.19 47.12 32.69
CA SER A 912 -2.35 48.47 33.28
C SER A 912 -3.30 49.39 32.50
N ASN A 913 -3.96 48.93 31.44
CA ASN A 913 -4.82 49.77 30.62
C ASN A 913 -6.00 48.97 30.05
N ALA A 914 -7.19 49.57 30.03
CA ALA A 914 -8.35 49.06 29.31
C ALA A 914 -9.01 50.16 28.48
N ARG A 915 -9.40 49.84 27.24
CA ARG A 915 -10.18 50.71 26.36
C ARG A 915 -11.29 49.94 25.67
N MET A 916 -12.53 50.41 25.80
CA MET A 916 -13.69 49.90 25.07
C MET A 916 -14.21 51.01 24.16
N ILE A 917 -14.42 50.68 22.90
CA ILE A 917 -14.53 51.66 21.83
C ILE A 917 -15.45 51.18 20.69
N SER A 918 -16.35 52.08 20.30
CA SER A 918 -17.24 51.96 19.14
C SER A 918 -17.66 53.35 18.62
N ARG A 919 -18.28 53.35 17.43
CA ARG A 919 -18.58 54.53 16.59
C ARG A 919 -19.17 55.79 17.26
N LYS A 920 -19.85 55.69 18.41
CA LYS A 920 -20.33 56.86 19.20
C LYS A 920 -20.09 56.70 20.71
N TYR A 921 -19.18 55.83 21.16
CA TYR A 921 -18.89 55.58 22.58
C TYR A 921 -17.40 55.25 22.82
N TYR A 922 -16.81 55.88 23.82
CA TYR A 922 -15.42 55.67 24.22
C TYR A 922 -15.32 55.62 25.74
N SER A 923 -14.78 54.52 26.28
CA SER A 923 -14.39 54.42 27.69
C SER A 923 -12.94 53.94 27.83
N PHE A 924 -12.20 54.56 28.75
CA PHE A 924 -10.80 54.25 29.04
C PHE A 924 -10.53 54.22 30.54
N ALA A 925 -9.83 53.19 31.00
CA ALA A 925 -9.36 53.04 32.37
C ALA A 925 -7.84 52.77 32.38
N ARG A 926 -7.09 53.45 33.25
CA ARG A 926 -5.64 53.32 33.39
C ARG A 926 -5.23 52.95 34.81
N ASN A 927 -4.19 52.14 34.93
CA ASN A 927 -3.52 51.70 36.15
C ASN A 927 -4.45 50.96 37.13
N VAL A 928 -5.47 50.28 36.61
CA VAL A 928 -6.49 49.58 37.39
C VAL A 928 -6.13 48.10 37.54
N GLU A 929 -6.05 47.58 38.76
CA GLU A 929 -5.65 46.18 39.01
C GLU A 929 -6.67 45.16 38.50
N ARG A 930 -7.97 45.50 38.46
CA ARG A 930 -9.02 44.61 37.92
C ARG A 930 -9.97 45.27 36.94
N VAL A 931 -10.06 44.69 35.75
CA VAL A 931 -10.96 45.12 34.68
C VAL A 931 -12.00 44.04 34.39
N TYR A 932 -13.27 44.45 34.36
CA TYR A 932 -14.42 43.63 34.03
C TYR A 932 -15.16 44.24 32.83
N ALA A 933 -15.04 43.65 31.66
CA ALA A 933 -15.72 44.05 30.43
C ALA A 933 -16.92 43.15 30.14
N TYR A 934 -18.02 43.74 29.66
CA TYR A 934 -19.28 43.04 29.36
C TYR A 934 -19.83 43.45 28.00
N SER A 935 -20.13 42.45 27.15
CA SER A 935 -21.08 42.57 26.05
C SER A 935 -22.46 42.11 26.52
N VAL A 936 -23.46 42.97 26.43
CA VAL A 936 -24.86 42.74 26.89
C VAL A 936 -25.92 43.58 26.14
N ASN A 937 -25.52 44.61 25.39
CA ASN A 937 -26.38 45.56 24.69
C ASN A 937 -26.44 45.30 23.17
N GLY A 938 -25.44 44.60 22.60
CA GLY A 938 -25.55 43.89 21.33
C GLY A 938 -24.70 44.46 20.20
N GLY A 939 -23.80 43.60 19.71
CA GLY A 939 -22.89 43.79 18.59
C GLY A 939 -22.23 42.43 18.26
N SER A 940 -21.19 42.43 17.43
CA SER A 940 -20.31 41.27 17.19
C SER A 940 -18.99 41.47 17.92
N ASP A 941 -19.06 41.62 19.24
CA ASP A 941 -18.02 42.30 20.01
C ASP A 941 -16.73 41.49 20.15
N ARG A 942 -15.59 42.18 20.11
CA ARG A 942 -14.24 41.59 20.15
C ARG A 942 -13.48 41.98 21.42
N SER A 943 -12.75 41.04 22.00
CA SER A 943 -11.89 41.27 23.16
C SER A 943 -10.43 40.92 22.88
N GLN A 944 -9.49 41.73 23.37
CA GLN A 944 -8.05 41.56 23.12
C GLN A 944 -7.24 41.73 24.41
N PHE A 945 -6.36 40.76 24.68
CA PHE A 945 -5.57 40.67 25.90
C PHE A 945 -4.07 40.68 25.60
N TRP A 946 -3.31 41.49 26.32
CA TRP A 946 -1.84 41.42 26.38
C TRP A 946 -1.38 41.09 27.79
N ASP A 947 -0.40 40.20 27.85
CA ASP A 947 0.35 39.75 29.02
C ASP A 947 1.22 40.84 29.66
N SER A 948 1.92 40.45 30.72
CA SER A 948 2.93 41.25 31.41
C SER A 948 4.34 40.75 31.11
N HIS A 949 5.23 41.70 30.85
CA HIS A 949 6.59 41.42 30.42
C HIS A 949 7.48 40.99 31.62
N GLN A 950 7.84 39.70 31.66
CA GLN A 950 8.70 39.01 32.66
C GLN A 950 8.02 38.47 33.93
N ASP A 951 6.73 38.19 33.90
CA ASP A 951 6.01 37.41 34.92
C ASP A 951 5.27 36.23 34.27
N GLN A 952 4.76 35.26 35.05
CA GLN A 952 3.99 34.13 34.52
C GLN A 952 2.50 34.44 34.45
N ASP A 953 1.97 34.55 33.23
CA ASP A 953 0.58 34.84 32.93
C ASP A 953 -0.25 33.62 32.55
N VAL A 954 -1.53 33.66 32.93
CA VAL A 954 -2.51 32.63 32.59
C VAL A 954 -3.66 33.27 31.80
N PHE A 955 -3.77 32.89 30.53
CA PHE A 955 -4.96 33.12 29.73
C PHE A 955 -5.92 31.93 29.84
N GLN A 956 -7.21 32.22 29.95
CA GLN A 956 -8.26 31.21 29.92
C GLN A 956 -9.49 31.78 29.22
N ALA A 957 -9.98 31.07 28.19
CA ALA A 957 -11.18 31.45 27.47
C ALA A 957 -12.12 30.28 27.20
N LYS A 958 -13.40 30.63 27.14
CA LYS A 958 -14.58 29.81 26.91
C LYS A 958 -15.51 30.59 25.97
N PRO A 959 -16.52 29.96 25.34
CA PRO A 959 -17.52 30.68 24.54
C PRO A 959 -18.23 31.82 25.30
N GLU A 960 -18.37 31.77 26.63
CA GLU A 960 -19.04 32.82 27.39
C GLU A 960 -18.12 33.90 27.98
N TYR A 961 -16.81 33.64 28.09
CA TYR A 961 -15.84 34.60 28.66
C TYR A 961 -14.38 34.28 28.32
N ALA A 962 -13.56 35.33 28.21
CA ALA A 962 -12.11 35.27 28.16
C ALA A 962 -11.50 36.05 29.32
N ARG A 963 -10.37 35.59 29.87
CA ARG A 963 -9.64 36.28 30.95
C ARG A 963 -8.14 36.05 30.91
N MET A 964 -7.40 37.03 31.39
CA MET A 964 -5.94 36.98 31.57
C MET A 964 -5.58 37.54 32.95
N TYR A 965 -4.71 36.85 33.69
CA TYR A 965 -4.37 37.22 35.06
C TYR A 965 -3.06 36.60 35.54
N ASN A 966 -2.46 37.28 36.52
CA ASN A 966 -1.41 36.78 37.39
C ASN A 966 -1.62 37.31 38.84
N ASP A 967 -0.58 37.36 39.67
CA ASP A 967 -0.66 37.88 41.05
C ASP A 967 -0.81 39.43 41.11
N GLY A 968 -0.53 40.14 40.01
CA GLY A 968 -0.53 41.61 39.91
C GLY A 968 -1.75 42.23 39.20
N PHE A 969 -2.37 41.54 38.24
CA PHE A 969 -3.55 42.05 37.52
C PHE A 969 -4.62 40.98 37.23
N TYR A 970 -5.86 41.40 37.00
CA TYR A 970 -6.96 40.52 36.58
C TYR A 970 -7.87 41.20 35.54
N ASN A 971 -7.79 40.76 34.28
CA ASN A 971 -8.61 41.23 33.17
C ASN A 971 -9.61 40.14 32.76
N ILE A 972 -10.90 40.47 32.62
CA ILE A 972 -11.94 39.57 32.10
C ILE A 972 -12.89 40.29 31.15
N ALA A 973 -13.26 39.62 30.05
CA ALA A 973 -14.31 39.99 29.12
C ALA A 973 -15.38 38.89 29.09
N GLN A 974 -16.66 39.25 29.12
CA GLN A 974 -17.79 38.30 29.10
C GLN A 974 -18.78 38.65 27.98
N GLY A 975 -19.23 37.64 27.23
CA GLY A 975 -20.19 37.77 26.12
C GLY A 975 -19.61 38.18 24.76
N PHE A 976 -18.28 38.29 24.62
CA PHE A 976 -17.61 38.70 23.37
C PHE A 976 -17.47 37.50 22.43
N ALA A 977 -17.86 37.67 21.17
CA ALA A 977 -17.84 36.60 20.16
C ALA A 977 -16.41 36.24 19.71
N GLN A 978 -15.49 37.20 19.67
CA GLN A 978 -14.08 36.97 19.38
C GLN A 978 -13.19 37.36 20.57
N SER A 979 -12.19 36.53 20.88
CA SER A 979 -11.22 36.77 21.96
C SER A 979 -9.79 36.45 21.53
N ASP A 980 -8.94 37.46 21.41
CA ASP A 980 -7.50 37.31 21.09
C ASP A 980 -6.64 37.48 22.35
N ALA A 981 -5.57 36.67 22.48
CA ALA A 981 -4.54 36.85 23.49
C ALA A 981 -3.13 36.80 22.89
N PHE A 982 -2.27 37.70 23.37
CA PHE A 982 -0.87 37.80 22.94
C PHE A 982 0.05 37.68 24.16
N ALA A 983 1.10 36.86 24.04
CA ALA A 983 2.17 36.73 25.03
C ALA A 983 3.51 37.28 24.48
N HIS A 984 4.33 37.88 25.34
CA HIS A 984 5.70 38.28 25.01
C HIS A 984 6.60 37.05 25.06
N ASN A 985 6.98 36.57 23.88
CA ASN A 985 7.81 35.39 23.66
C ASN A 985 9.21 35.54 24.29
N THR A 986 9.30 35.27 25.61
CA THR A 986 10.43 35.62 26.48
C THR A 986 10.91 34.47 27.37
N GLY A 987 10.18 33.34 27.43
CA GLY A 987 10.61 32.10 28.07
C GLY A 987 10.19 31.92 29.53
N GLU A 988 9.21 32.70 30.01
CA GLU A 988 8.72 32.61 31.39
C GLU A 988 7.66 31.49 31.58
N ASN A 989 7.19 30.86 30.50
CA ASN A 989 6.34 29.66 30.47
C ASN A 989 4.87 29.94 30.89
N ASP A 990 4.28 30.83 30.10
CA ASP A 990 2.88 31.26 30.11
C ASP A 990 1.93 30.17 29.62
N ARG A 991 0.64 30.28 29.96
CA ARG A 991 -0.34 29.20 29.74
C ARG A 991 -1.66 29.72 29.21
N ALA A 992 -2.07 29.22 28.05
CA ALA A 992 -3.38 29.43 27.48
C ALA A 992 -4.27 28.18 27.65
N TYR A 993 -5.46 28.35 28.21
CA TYR A 993 -6.49 27.31 28.31
C TYR A 993 -7.70 27.71 27.46
N LEU A 994 -7.89 27.02 26.34
CA LEU A 994 -8.94 27.26 25.36
C LEU A 994 -9.99 26.15 25.50
N PHE A 995 -11.24 26.50 25.83
CA PHE A 995 -12.33 25.52 25.95
C PHE A 995 -13.32 25.66 24.80
N GLY A 996 -13.78 24.51 24.31
CA GLY A 996 -14.88 24.39 23.37
C GLY A 996 -16.27 24.66 23.99
N SER A 997 -17.28 24.48 23.15
CA SER A 997 -18.71 24.57 23.39
C SER A 997 -19.31 23.19 23.80
N GLU A 998 -20.60 22.95 23.55
CA GLU A 998 -21.19 21.60 23.59
C GLU A 998 -21.41 21.03 22.17
N GLY A 999 -21.18 21.84 21.12
CA GLY A 999 -21.28 21.47 19.70
C GLY A 999 -19.93 21.07 19.10
N ASP A 1000 -19.90 20.93 17.77
CA ASP A 1000 -18.72 20.48 17.00
C ASP A 1000 -17.70 21.63 16.81
N ASP A 1001 -16.56 21.59 17.51
CA ASP A 1001 -15.51 22.63 17.48
C ASP A 1001 -14.19 22.19 16.79
N MET A 1002 -13.48 23.15 16.20
CA MET A 1002 -12.15 22.95 15.60
C MET A 1002 -11.03 23.59 16.41
N LEU A 1003 -9.98 22.83 16.73
CA LEU A 1003 -8.72 23.35 17.28
C LEU A 1003 -7.63 23.31 16.19
N VAL A 1004 -6.94 24.42 15.95
CA VAL A 1004 -5.75 24.47 15.08
C VAL A 1004 -4.57 25.01 15.89
N SER A 1005 -3.47 24.28 15.93
CA SER A 1005 -2.39 24.50 16.89
C SER A 1005 -1.00 24.35 16.25
N SER A 1006 -0.12 25.32 16.50
CA SER A 1006 1.28 25.32 16.09
C SER A 1006 2.17 26.02 17.13
N PRO A 1007 3.50 26.01 17.00
CA PRO A 1007 4.40 26.74 17.90
C PRO A 1007 4.22 28.26 17.89
N ALA A 1008 3.56 28.83 16.87
CA ALA A 1008 3.39 30.28 16.73
C ALA A 1008 2.01 30.79 17.21
N LYS A 1009 0.96 30.01 16.95
CA LYS A 1009 -0.44 30.34 17.27
C LYS A 1009 -1.23 29.06 17.57
N THR A 1010 -2.16 29.15 18.51
CA THR A 1010 -3.25 28.17 18.69
C THR A 1010 -4.58 28.91 18.63
N GLY A 1011 -5.57 28.37 17.92
CA GLY A 1011 -6.93 28.89 17.88
C GLY A 1011 -7.95 27.77 18.07
N ILE A 1012 -9.10 28.08 18.67
CA ILE A 1012 -10.28 27.21 18.70
C ILE A 1012 -11.51 27.99 18.21
N THR A 1013 -12.31 27.37 17.36
CA THR A 1013 -13.50 27.96 16.74
C THR A 1013 -14.69 27.00 16.77
N GLY A 1014 -15.90 27.56 16.86
CA GLY A 1014 -17.16 26.80 16.84
C GLY A 1014 -18.36 27.74 16.63
N GLU A 1015 -19.59 27.24 16.80
CA GLU A 1015 -20.79 28.04 16.49
C GLU A 1015 -20.89 29.29 17.38
N GLY A 1016 -20.67 30.47 16.78
CA GLY A 1016 -20.81 31.76 17.44
C GLY A 1016 -19.63 32.22 18.31
N PHE A 1017 -18.48 31.53 18.30
CA PHE A 1017 -17.29 31.98 19.03
C PHE A 1017 -15.97 31.66 18.32
N ALA A 1018 -14.97 32.51 18.53
CA ALA A 1018 -13.58 32.29 18.11
C ALA A 1018 -12.60 32.76 19.19
N ILE A 1019 -11.62 31.92 19.54
CA ILE A 1019 -10.60 32.20 20.56
C ILE A 1019 -9.23 31.95 19.95
N ASP A 1020 -8.38 32.98 19.93
CA ASP A 1020 -7.05 32.95 19.33
C ASP A 1020 -5.97 33.31 20.35
N VAL A 1021 -4.86 32.56 20.37
CA VAL A 1021 -3.72 32.79 21.27
C VAL A 1021 -2.38 32.73 20.54
N HIS A 1022 -1.50 33.70 20.80
CA HIS A 1022 -0.23 33.88 20.11
C HIS A 1022 0.95 33.90 21.08
N GLY A 1023 2.01 33.15 20.78
CA GLY A 1023 3.30 33.22 21.49
C GLY A 1023 3.38 32.59 22.89
N PHE A 1024 2.32 31.91 23.36
CA PHE A 1024 2.33 31.17 24.64
C PHE A 1024 3.13 29.87 24.52
N GLU A 1025 4.06 29.60 25.44
CA GLU A 1025 4.87 28.37 25.39
C GLU A 1025 4.06 27.11 25.76
N ARG A 1026 2.88 27.26 26.41
CA ARG A 1026 1.93 26.16 26.63
C ARG A 1026 0.51 26.50 26.24
N THR A 1027 -0.07 25.71 25.34
CA THR A 1027 -1.49 25.81 24.98
C THR A 1027 -2.24 24.50 25.26
N TYR A 1028 -3.46 24.66 25.77
CA TYR A 1028 -4.34 23.55 26.17
C TYR A 1028 -5.71 23.77 25.52
N GLY A 1029 -5.95 23.12 24.39
CA GLY A 1029 -7.27 23.00 23.78
C GLY A 1029 -8.07 21.89 24.49
N ILE A 1030 -9.30 22.19 24.89
CA ILE A 1030 -10.15 21.30 25.69
C ILE A 1030 -11.55 21.26 25.08
N SER A 1031 -11.87 20.14 24.43
CA SER A 1031 -13.23 19.79 24.01
C SER A 1031 -14.17 19.77 25.22
N ASN A 1032 -15.44 20.14 24.99
CA ASN A 1032 -16.49 20.11 26.00
C ASN A 1032 -17.82 19.52 25.45
N GLY A 1033 -17.81 19.00 24.22
CA GLY A 1033 -18.95 18.34 23.57
C GLY A 1033 -18.58 17.77 22.19
N GLY A 1034 -19.54 17.82 21.26
CA GLY A 1034 -19.30 17.67 19.82
C GLY A 1034 -18.65 16.39 19.29
N ASN A 1035 -18.29 16.48 18.01
CA ASN A 1035 -17.40 15.60 17.26
C ASN A 1035 -16.12 16.40 16.90
N ASP A 1036 -15.48 16.96 17.93
CA ASP A 1036 -14.45 17.97 17.80
C ASP A 1036 -13.21 17.46 17.08
N ARG A 1037 -12.59 18.30 16.24
CA ARG A 1037 -11.38 17.97 15.47
C ARG A 1037 -10.21 18.88 15.84
N ALA A 1038 -9.06 18.29 16.12
CA ALA A 1038 -7.80 19.01 16.33
C ALA A 1038 -6.81 18.79 15.18
N LEU A 1039 -6.17 19.87 14.72
CA LEU A 1039 -5.04 19.88 13.81
C LEU A 1039 -3.81 20.41 14.56
N LEU A 1040 -2.78 19.57 14.70
CA LEU A 1040 -1.52 19.91 15.37
C LEU A 1040 -0.38 19.94 14.34
N ILE A 1041 0.35 21.05 14.26
CA ILE A 1041 1.40 21.28 13.25
C ILE A 1041 2.77 21.43 13.95
N ASP A 1042 3.78 20.80 13.37
CA ASP A 1042 5.16 20.75 13.85
C ASP A 1042 5.95 22.08 13.74
N SER A 1043 7.18 22.02 14.24
CA SER A 1043 8.24 23.01 14.13
C SER A 1043 9.37 22.53 13.21
N LYS A 1044 10.50 23.25 13.18
CA LYS A 1044 11.69 22.91 12.35
C LYS A 1044 12.77 22.18 13.16
N MET A 1045 12.33 21.43 14.17
CA MET A 1045 13.14 20.84 15.24
C MET A 1045 12.51 19.50 15.63
N ASP A 1046 13.32 18.53 16.08
CA ASP A 1046 12.86 17.21 16.52
C ASP A 1046 11.67 17.29 17.52
N ASP A 1047 10.48 17.02 17.02
CA ASP A 1047 9.20 17.15 17.72
C ASP A 1047 8.63 15.79 18.14
N ARG A 1048 7.80 15.81 19.19
CA ARG A 1048 7.18 14.61 19.72
C ARG A 1048 5.66 14.72 19.80
N PHE A 1049 4.99 13.88 19.03
CA PHE A 1049 3.55 13.65 19.12
C PHE A 1049 3.24 12.48 20.06
N VAL A 1050 2.24 12.63 20.94
CA VAL A 1050 1.76 11.59 21.85
C VAL A 1050 0.24 11.59 21.85
N ALA A 1051 -0.36 10.55 21.27
CA ALA A 1051 -1.79 10.32 21.17
C ALA A 1051 -2.29 9.27 22.16
N ARG A 1052 -3.43 9.54 22.80
CA ARG A 1052 -4.20 8.67 23.69
C ARG A 1052 -5.69 8.75 23.31
N PRO A 1053 -6.55 7.85 23.82
CA PRO A 1053 -7.98 7.87 23.50
C PRO A 1053 -8.73 9.13 23.95
N ASP A 1054 -8.17 9.88 24.90
CA ASP A 1054 -8.79 11.08 25.51
C ASP A 1054 -7.91 12.34 25.44
N GLU A 1055 -6.65 12.24 25.01
CA GLU A 1055 -5.74 13.39 24.88
C GLU A 1055 -4.64 13.17 23.84
N ALA A 1056 -4.27 14.24 23.13
CA ALA A 1056 -3.16 14.25 22.18
C ALA A 1056 -2.27 15.47 22.43
N THR A 1057 -0.95 15.29 22.38
CA THR A 1057 0.04 16.32 22.72
C THR A 1057 1.14 16.39 21.68
N LEU A 1058 1.52 17.59 21.22
CA LEU A 1058 2.65 17.85 20.33
C LEU A 1058 3.59 18.87 20.99
N TYR A 1059 4.88 18.52 21.15
CA TYR A 1059 5.82 19.33 21.94
C TYR A 1059 7.30 19.04 21.63
N ASN A 1060 8.16 20.00 22.00
CA ASN A 1060 9.61 19.81 22.15
C ASN A 1060 10.14 20.52 23.43
N GLU A 1061 11.33 21.12 23.40
CA GLU A 1061 11.88 21.88 24.53
C GLU A 1061 11.33 23.32 24.63
N ASP A 1062 10.94 23.94 23.51
CA ASP A 1062 10.52 25.34 23.43
C ASP A 1062 9.00 25.55 23.56
N TYR A 1063 8.18 24.58 23.12
CA TYR A 1063 6.71 24.71 23.12
C TYR A 1063 5.98 23.41 23.50
N PHE A 1064 4.73 23.55 23.95
CA PHE A 1064 3.85 22.44 24.34
C PHE A 1064 2.39 22.71 23.93
N LEU A 1065 1.85 21.91 23.01
CA LEU A 1065 0.45 21.96 22.56
C LEU A 1065 -0.27 20.71 23.05
N LYS A 1066 -1.47 20.85 23.61
CA LYS A 1066 -2.31 19.71 24.01
C LYS A 1066 -3.77 19.88 23.62
N ALA A 1067 -4.28 18.94 22.86
CA ALA A 1067 -5.71 18.69 22.63
C ALA A 1067 -6.22 17.68 23.67
N SER A 1068 -7.39 17.92 24.27
CA SER A 1068 -8.02 17.02 25.25
C SER A 1068 -9.51 16.83 24.90
N GLY A 1069 -9.98 15.59 24.83
CA GLY A 1069 -11.37 15.22 24.54
C GLY A 1069 -11.80 15.24 23.07
N PHE A 1070 -10.94 15.68 22.15
CA PHE A 1070 -11.26 15.76 20.71
C PHE A 1070 -11.47 14.36 20.11
N ALA A 1071 -12.56 14.19 19.37
CA ALA A 1071 -12.93 12.91 18.73
C ALA A 1071 -11.99 12.55 17.57
N LYS A 1072 -11.37 13.55 16.92
CA LYS A 1072 -10.33 13.34 15.90
C LYS A 1072 -9.13 14.26 16.13
N VAL A 1073 -7.93 13.72 15.97
CA VAL A 1073 -6.68 14.51 15.96
C VAL A 1073 -5.81 14.12 14.77
N ASP A 1074 -5.52 15.08 13.90
CA ASP A 1074 -4.51 14.97 12.84
C ASP A 1074 -3.26 15.75 13.27
N ALA A 1075 -2.12 15.06 13.45
CA ALA A 1075 -0.82 15.68 13.68
C ALA A 1075 0.05 15.63 12.42
N TRP A 1076 0.73 16.71 12.09
CA TRP A 1076 1.53 16.84 10.87
C TRP A 1076 2.97 17.20 11.18
N SER A 1077 3.89 16.34 10.73
CA SER A 1077 5.29 16.63 10.48
C SER A 1077 5.42 17.12 9.03
N SER A 1078 5.86 18.37 8.86
CA SER A 1078 5.75 19.14 7.62
C SER A 1078 6.85 20.20 7.46
N GLN A 1079 7.40 20.69 8.57
CA GLN A 1079 8.46 21.69 8.64
C GLN A 1079 9.83 21.07 8.93
N GLY A 1080 9.86 19.88 9.53
CA GLY A 1080 10.94 18.90 9.44
C GLY A 1080 11.88 18.81 10.64
N GLY A 1081 12.00 17.59 11.16
CA GLY A 1081 12.96 17.13 12.16
C GLY A 1081 13.17 15.61 12.05
N ASN A 1082 13.51 14.96 13.17
CA ASN A 1082 13.52 13.49 13.33
C ASN A 1082 12.35 13.06 14.25
N ASP A 1083 11.15 13.39 13.78
CA ASP A 1083 9.95 13.54 14.61
C ASP A 1083 9.31 12.21 14.96
N ARG A 1084 8.72 12.12 16.16
CA ARG A 1084 8.30 10.85 16.75
C ARG A 1084 6.87 10.86 17.25
N ALA A 1085 6.02 10.02 16.67
CA ALA A 1085 4.67 9.74 17.10
C ALA A 1085 4.63 8.59 18.13
N TYR A 1086 3.77 8.71 19.13
CA TYR A 1086 3.50 7.67 20.13
C TYR A 1086 1.99 7.47 20.28
N PHE A 1087 1.50 6.24 20.08
CA PHE A 1087 0.08 5.90 20.17
C PHE A 1087 -0.20 4.96 21.35
N TYR A 1088 -1.35 5.13 21.99
CA TYR A 1088 -1.82 4.31 23.11
C TYR A 1088 -3.29 3.94 22.94
N ASP A 1089 -3.60 2.69 23.23
CA ASP A 1089 -4.92 2.07 23.20
C ASP A 1089 -5.88 2.53 24.32
N SER A 1090 -7.13 2.09 24.22
CA SER A 1090 -8.15 2.20 25.27
C SER A 1090 -8.39 0.83 25.95
N ALA A 1091 -9.62 0.54 26.37
CA ALA A 1091 -10.02 -0.77 26.90
C ALA A 1091 -11.15 -1.38 26.04
N GLY A 1092 -11.09 -1.11 24.74
CA GLY A 1092 -11.98 -1.60 23.69
C GLY A 1092 -11.16 -2.26 22.59
N ASP A 1093 -11.79 -2.59 21.46
CA ASP A 1093 -11.09 -3.20 20.32
C ASP A 1093 -10.65 -2.07 19.35
N GLU A 1094 -9.36 -1.77 19.33
CA GLU A 1094 -8.77 -0.72 18.50
C GLU A 1094 -8.11 -1.28 17.22
N THR A 1095 -8.05 -0.45 16.16
CA THR A 1095 -7.31 -0.75 14.93
C THR A 1095 -6.26 0.30 14.64
N LEU A 1096 -5.03 -0.16 14.41
CA LEU A 1096 -3.94 0.64 13.86
C LEU A 1096 -3.70 0.29 12.40
N VAL A 1097 -3.50 1.31 11.57
CA VAL A 1097 -3.00 1.21 10.20
C VAL A 1097 -1.73 2.05 10.11
N ALA A 1098 -0.64 1.45 9.63
CA ALA A 1098 0.61 2.14 9.35
C ALA A 1098 1.00 1.98 7.88
N LEU A 1099 1.17 3.12 7.22
CA LEU A 1099 1.79 3.29 5.92
C LEU A 1099 3.22 3.81 6.12
N ASP A 1100 3.92 4.10 5.03
CA ASP A 1100 5.26 4.68 5.02
C ASP A 1100 5.32 6.11 5.61
N ASN A 1101 4.25 6.90 5.40
CA ASN A 1101 4.18 8.31 5.77
C ASN A 1101 2.99 8.68 6.68
N GLU A 1102 2.14 7.72 7.04
CA GLU A 1102 0.92 7.95 7.82
C GLU A 1102 0.71 6.80 8.81
N VAL A 1103 0.52 7.11 10.09
CA VAL A 1103 0.13 6.12 11.11
C VAL A 1103 -1.12 6.60 11.82
N ARG A 1104 -2.16 5.75 11.76
CA ARG A 1104 -3.50 6.05 12.25
C ARG A 1104 -3.96 4.97 13.22
N MET A 1105 -4.33 5.36 14.44
CA MET A 1105 -4.96 4.49 15.43
C MET A 1105 -6.37 5.00 15.72
N TYR A 1106 -7.38 4.14 15.58
CA TYR A 1106 -8.78 4.48 15.78
C TYR A 1106 -9.55 3.38 16.51
N GLY A 1107 -10.59 3.79 17.23
CA GLY A 1107 -11.52 2.93 17.97
C GLY A 1107 -12.95 3.49 17.92
N GLU A 1108 -13.83 3.06 18.84
CA GLU A 1108 -15.24 3.55 18.87
C GLU A 1108 -15.40 5.07 19.08
N ARG A 1109 -14.37 5.75 19.59
CA ARG A 1109 -14.49 7.13 20.15
C ARG A 1109 -13.37 8.10 19.79
N PHE A 1110 -12.32 7.63 19.14
CA PHE A 1110 -11.18 8.46 18.77
C PHE A 1110 -10.62 8.03 17.41
N ASP A 1111 -10.12 9.01 16.66
CA ASP A 1111 -9.40 8.86 15.41
C ASP A 1111 -8.11 9.69 15.49
N ASN A 1112 -7.01 9.06 15.91
CA ASN A 1112 -5.71 9.72 16.08
C ASN A 1112 -4.81 9.38 14.89
N ASN A 1113 -4.30 10.39 14.20
CA ASN A 1113 -3.49 10.23 12.99
C ASN A 1113 -2.20 11.07 13.04
N SER A 1114 -1.11 10.55 12.50
CA SER A 1114 0.17 11.25 12.39
C SER A 1114 0.74 11.14 10.98
N HIS A 1115 0.92 12.27 10.31
CA HIS A 1115 1.41 12.41 8.94
C HIS A 1115 2.86 12.89 8.92
N GLY A 1116 3.73 12.28 8.12
CA GLY A 1116 5.13 12.69 7.91
C GLY A 1116 6.11 12.39 9.06
N PHE A 1117 5.68 11.72 10.13
CA PHE A 1117 6.53 11.41 11.29
C PHE A 1117 7.51 10.28 10.98
N ALA A 1118 8.81 10.53 11.11
CA ALA A 1118 9.87 9.56 10.77
C ALA A 1118 9.83 8.26 11.62
N ARG A 1119 9.26 8.31 12.83
CA ARG A 1119 9.09 7.15 13.70
C ARG A 1119 7.74 7.13 14.42
N ALA A 1120 7.07 5.98 14.46
CA ALA A 1120 5.86 5.73 15.22
C ALA A 1120 6.03 4.58 16.22
N TYR A 1121 5.58 4.76 17.45
CA TYR A 1121 5.66 3.79 18.54
C TYR A 1121 4.28 3.57 19.15
N SER A 1122 3.73 2.36 19.03
CA SER A 1122 2.32 2.09 19.35
C SER A 1122 2.16 1.01 20.40
N HIS A 1123 1.31 1.26 21.39
CA HIS A 1123 1.11 0.42 22.56
C HIS A 1123 -0.36 -0.03 22.67
N SER A 1124 -0.59 -1.34 22.62
CA SER A 1124 -1.80 -2.04 23.07
C SER A 1124 -1.50 -2.60 24.47
N THR A 1125 -2.01 -1.99 25.54
CA THR A 1125 -1.58 -2.25 26.93
C THR A 1125 -2.65 -2.03 28.01
N ALA A 1126 -3.74 -1.31 27.70
CA ALA A 1126 -4.94 -1.20 28.50
C ALA A 1126 -5.99 -2.28 28.13
N GLY A 1127 -6.00 -2.73 26.86
CA GLY A 1127 -6.35 -4.09 26.44
C GLY A 1127 -7.76 -4.30 25.86
N GLY A 1128 -7.81 -5.08 24.77
CA GLY A 1128 -9.02 -5.44 24.02
C GLY A 1128 -8.83 -6.73 23.21
N ASN A 1129 -9.17 -6.67 21.92
CA ASN A 1129 -8.58 -7.51 20.87
C ASN A 1129 -8.08 -6.58 19.75
N ASP A 1130 -6.88 -6.06 19.92
CA ASP A 1130 -6.36 -5.02 19.04
C ASP A 1130 -5.76 -5.60 17.76
N SER A 1131 -5.85 -4.81 16.69
CA SER A 1131 -5.37 -5.19 15.36
C SER A 1131 -4.44 -4.12 14.80
N ALA A 1132 -3.30 -4.54 14.25
CA ALA A 1132 -2.40 -3.66 13.51
C ALA A 1132 -2.26 -4.15 12.07
N ILE A 1133 -2.37 -3.25 11.10
CA ILE A 1133 -2.09 -3.52 9.70
C ILE A 1133 -0.89 -2.67 9.28
N LEU A 1134 0.23 -3.33 8.99
CA LEU A 1134 1.45 -2.71 8.51
C LEU A 1134 1.55 -2.88 6.99
N PHE A 1135 1.89 -1.82 6.27
CA PHE A 1135 2.22 -1.83 4.85
C PHE A 1135 3.72 -1.54 4.66
N ASP A 1136 4.32 -2.11 3.63
CA ASP A 1136 5.68 -1.81 3.16
C ASP A 1136 5.72 -0.62 2.20
N THR A 1137 6.93 -0.33 1.72
CA THR A 1137 7.20 0.51 0.56
C THR A 1137 7.62 -0.34 -0.64
N ALA A 1138 7.75 0.28 -1.82
CA ALA A 1138 8.43 -0.34 -2.97
C ALA A 1138 9.97 -0.50 -2.80
N GLN A 1139 10.50 -0.23 -1.61
CA GLN A 1139 11.92 -0.38 -1.23
C GLN A 1139 12.11 -1.60 -0.32
N ALA A 1140 13.36 -2.02 -0.12
CA ALA A 1140 13.66 -3.25 0.62
C ALA A 1140 13.53 -3.05 2.15
N ASP A 1141 12.41 -3.48 2.71
CA ASP A 1141 12.04 -3.21 4.10
C ASP A 1141 12.34 -4.40 5.02
N THR A 1142 12.53 -4.13 6.33
CA THR A 1142 12.75 -5.18 7.34
C THR A 1142 11.60 -5.20 8.32
N ILE A 1143 10.99 -6.38 8.49
CA ILE A 1143 9.96 -6.64 9.48
C ILE A 1143 10.43 -7.66 10.51
N LYS A 1144 10.05 -7.42 11.76
CA LYS A 1144 10.31 -8.29 12.90
C LYS A 1144 8.98 -8.58 13.59
N LEU A 1145 8.56 -9.85 13.65
CA LEU A 1145 7.30 -10.30 14.26
C LEU A 1145 7.56 -11.19 15.48
N GLY A 1146 6.84 -10.94 16.58
CA GLY A 1146 6.90 -11.75 17.80
C GLY A 1146 5.83 -11.40 18.84
N ASP A 1147 5.64 -12.32 19.78
CA ASP A 1147 4.47 -12.42 20.69
C ASP A 1147 4.05 -11.11 21.38
N ASP A 1148 5.00 -10.39 22.00
CA ASP A 1148 4.75 -9.15 22.77
C ASP A 1148 5.12 -7.88 21.97
N VAL A 1149 5.94 -7.98 20.91
CA VAL A 1149 6.53 -6.83 20.22
C VAL A 1149 6.74 -7.16 18.74
N SER A 1150 6.30 -6.27 17.85
CA SER A 1150 6.55 -6.34 16.41
C SER A 1150 7.02 -4.99 15.87
N LYS A 1151 7.82 -4.95 14.80
CA LYS A 1151 8.27 -3.69 14.17
C LYS A 1151 8.61 -3.84 12.69
N MET A 1152 8.40 -2.78 11.93
CA MET A 1152 8.65 -2.70 10.49
C MET A 1152 9.33 -1.38 10.15
N TYR A 1153 10.37 -1.40 9.32
CA TYR A 1153 11.17 -0.23 9.02
C TYR A 1153 11.92 -0.33 7.68
N GLY A 1154 12.03 0.83 7.01
CA GLY A 1154 12.79 1.04 5.78
C GLY A 1154 13.94 2.03 5.96
N GLU A 1155 14.37 2.70 4.88
CA GLU A 1155 15.36 3.78 4.98
C GLU A 1155 14.81 5.08 5.59
N THR A 1156 13.50 5.33 5.45
CA THR A 1156 12.86 6.62 5.78
C THR A 1156 11.80 6.56 6.88
N TYR A 1157 11.33 5.36 7.25
CA TYR A 1157 10.24 5.17 8.21
C TYR A 1157 10.54 4.05 9.22
N TYR A 1158 9.93 4.13 10.40
CA TYR A 1158 10.03 3.12 11.45
C TYR A 1158 8.73 3.03 12.25
N THR A 1159 8.04 1.89 12.18
CA THR A 1159 6.83 1.60 12.96
C THR A 1159 7.10 0.48 13.96
N TRP A 1160 6.83 0.73 15.23
CA TRP A 1160 6.99 -0.21 16.34
C TRP A 1160 5.67 -0.44 17.05
N LEU A 1161 5.37 -1.70 17.36
CA LEU A 1161 4.14 -2.19 17.95
C LEU A 1161 4.45 -3.00 19.21
N ASN A 1162 3.64 -2.83 20.26
CA ASN A 1162 3.74 -3.57 21.51
C ASN A 1162 2.38 -4.12 21.92
N GLN A 1163 2.30 -5.43 22.10
CA GLN A 1163 1.20 -6.22 22.68
C GLN A 1163 -0.16 -6.15 21.95
N PHE A 1164 -0.16 -5.85 20.64
CA PHE A 1164 -1.32 -6.05 19.77
C PHE A 1164 -1.58 -7.54 19.56
N GLU A 1165 -2.81 -8.02 19.78
CA GLU A 1165 -3.15 -9.43 19.57
C GLU A 1165 -3.07 -9.88 18.10
N ASN A 1166 -3.34 -8.98 17.14
CA ASN A 1166 -3.48 -9.32 15.73
C ASN A 1166 -2.62 -8.41 14.83
N VAL A 1167 -1.32 -8.70 14.68
CA VAL A 1167 -0.45 -8.01 13.72
C VAL A 1167 -0.55 -8.65 12.34
N LYS A 1168 -0.99 -7.89 11.34
CA LYS A 1168 -1.08 -8.27 9.92
C LYS A 1168 -0.19 -7.36 9.08
N THR A 1169 0.31 -7.91 7.98
CA THR A 1169 1.38 -7.30 7.18
C THR A 1169 1.02 -7.45 5.71
N LYS A 1170 1.04 -6.36 4.95
CA LYS A 1170 0.71 -6.33 3.52
C LYS A 1170 1.90 -5.84 2.72
N PHE A 1171 2.36 -6.67 1.79
CA PHE A 1171 3.49 -6.37 0.92
C PHE A 1171 2.99 -5.87 -0.45
N THR A 1172 3.58 -4.80 -0.97
CA THR A 1172 3.07 -3.97 -2.09
C THR A 1172 4.02 -3.92 -3.27
N SER A 1173 4.58 -5.09 -3.59
CA SER A 1173 5.19 -5.46 -4.88
C SER A 1173 6.40 -4.65 -5.36
N ALA A 1174 7.57 -5.31 -5.45
CA ALA A 1174 8.37 -5.44 -6.69
C ALA A 1174 9.79 -5.99 -6.47
N ASN A 1175 10.36 -5.86 -5.27
CA ASN A 1175 11.77 -6.17 -5.01
C ASN A 1175 11.99 -7.45 -4.19
N ARG A 1176 13.21 -8.02 -4.29
CA ARG A 1176 13.55 -9.38 -3.82
C ARG A 1176 14.41 -9.39 -2.56
N HIS A 1177 14.21 -8.44 -1.65
CA HIS A 1177 15.16 -8.13 -0.58
C HIS A 1177 14.55 -7.75 0.77
N ASP A 1178 13.23 -7.88 0.92
CA ASP A 1178 12.54 -7.73 2.20
C ASP A 1178 12.93 -8.86 3.15
N ARG A 1179 12.84 -8.60 4.46
CA ARG A 1179 13.32 -9.56 5.47
C ARG A 1179 12.34 -9.71 6.61
N ALA A 1180 11.78 -10.91 6.74
CA ALA A 1180 10.94 -11.31 7.85
C ALA A 1180 11.77 -12.03 8.93
N ILE A 1181 11.86 -11.42 10.11
CA ILE A 1181 12.58 -12.00 11.25
C ILE A 1181 11.55 -12.36 12.32
N VAL A 1182 11.44 -13.65 12.64
CA VAL A 1182 10.40 -14.17 13.54
C VAL A 1182 11.04 -14.75 14.80
N PHE A 1183 10.53 -14.35 15.96
CA PHE A 1183 11.10 -14.67 17.28
C PHE A 1183 9.98 -14.73 18.32
N GLY A 1184 10.16 -15.54 19.37
CA GLY A 1184 9.16 -15.70 20.44
C GLY A 1184 8.79 -17.16 20.69
N SER A 1185 7.62 -17.35 21.30
CA SER A 1185 7.03 -18.65 21.64
C SER A 1185 5.86 -19.04 20.73
N ILE A 1186 5.75 -18.40 19.57
CA ILE A 1186 4.95 -18.81 18.41
C ILE A 1186 5.02 -20.34 18.23
N ASP A 1187 3.86 -20.99 18.30
CA ASP A 1187 3.73 -22.42 18.10
C ASP A 1187 3.89 -22.74 16.61
N THR A 1188 5.11 -23.14 16.22
CA THR A 1188 5.45 -23.48 14.83
C THR A 1188 4.63 -24.65 14.29
N ASP A 1189 4.14 -25.55 15.16
CA ASP A 1189 3.29 -26.67 14.75
C ASP A 1189 1.85 -26.19 14.49
N ALA A 1190 1.39 -25.14 15.18
CA ALA A 1190 0.12 -24.49 14.89
C ALA A 1190 0.18 -23.61 13.62
N LEU A 1191 1.24 -22.81 13.45
CA LEU A 1191 1.41 -21.91 12.29
C LEU A 1191 1.71 -22.68 10.99
N ALA A 1192 2.32 -23.87 11.09
CA ALA A 1192 2.42 -24.81 9.98
C ALA A 1192 1.12 -25.62 9.72
N ALA A 1193 0.18 -25.63 10.67
CA ALA A 1193 -1.11 -26.33 10.53
C ALA A 1193 -2.26 -25.42 10.07
N SER A 1194 -2.13 -24.09 10.16
CA SER A 1194 -3.08 -23.13 9.56
C SER A 1194 -2.88 -22.96 8.05
N GLY A 1195 -1.70 -23.31 7.52
CA GLY A 1195 -1.29 -23.08 6.13
C GLY A 1195 -0.44 -21.82 5.95
N GLU A 1196 -0.56 -20.85 6.86
CA GLU A 1196 0.05 -19.52 6.76
C GLU A 1196 1.59 -19.57 6.72
N LEU A 1197 2.24 -20.49 7.47
CA LEU A 1197 3.69 -20.69 7.39
C LEU A 1197 4.13 -21.46 6.11
N GLY A 1198 3.20 -22.11 5.41
CA GLY A 1198 3.45 -22.68 4.09
C GLY A 1198 3.48 -21.60 3.00
N GLU A 1199 2.48 -20.72 3.02
CA GLU A 1199 2.36 -19.58 2.10
C GLU A 1199 3.56 -18.63 2.24
N LEU A 1200 3.94 -18.25 3.47
CA LEU A 1200 5.03 -17.29 3.70
C LEU A 1200 6.43 -17.79 3.33
N ILE A 1201 6.62 -19.11 3.10
CA ILE A 1201 7.94 -19.73 2.90
C ILE A 1201 8.14 -20.26 1.46
N GLN A 1202 7.08 -20.51 0.68
CA GLN A 1202 7.24 -21.16 -0.63
C GLN A 1202 7.55 -20.24 -1.82
N ASP A 1203 7.07 -18.99 -1.85
CA ASP A 1203 7.08 -18.17 -3.10
C ASP A 1203 7.78 -16.80 -2.98
N HIS A 1204 8.23 -16.39 -1.79
CA HIS A 1204 8.86 -15.08 -1.59
C HIS A 1204 10.39 -15.13 -1.59
N ALA A 1205 11.01 -14.11 -2.21
CA ALA A 1205 12.43 -13.79 -2.02
C ALA A 1205 12.66 -12.99 -0.72
N MET A 1206 12.05 -13.48 0.37
CA MET A 1206 12.18 -13.00 1.74
C MET A 1206 13.31 -13.75 2.42
N ASP A 1207 14.29 -13.06 3.00
CA ASP A 1207 15.25 -13.70 3.93
C ASP A 1207 14.54 -13.98 5.26
N PHE A 1208 13.82 -15.12 5.33
CA PHE A 1208 13.11 -15.54 6.54
C PHE A 1208 14.10 -16.08 7.59
N ILE A 1209 14.35 -15.30 8.64
CA ILE A 1209 15.28 -15.66 9.71
C ILE A 1209 14.51 -15.91 11.01
N TYR A 1210 14.33 -17.18 11.35
CA TYR A 1210 13.91 -17.58 12.70
C TYR A 1210 15.13 -17.63 13.62
N ASP A 1211 15.28 -16.63 14.50
CA ASP A 1211 16.28 -16.64 15.56
C ASP A 1211 15.60 -16.61 16.95
N PRO A 1212 15.55 -17.75 17.67
CA PRO A 1212 14.96 -17.81 19.01
C PRO A 1212 15.80 -17.12 20.10
N ASN A 1213 16.89 -16.43 19.72
CA ASN A 1213 17.72 -15.60 20.61
C ASN A 1213 17.67 -14.11 20.24
N ALA A 1214 16.97 -13.72 19.16
CA ALA A 1214 16.84 -12.33 18.75
C ALA A 1214 15.91 -11.56 19.69
N ASP A 1215 16.37 -10.39 20.14
CA ASP A 1215 15.63 -9.52 21.06
C ASP A 1215 15.04 -8.32 20.30
N ALA A 1216 13.72 -8.17 20.31
CA ALA A 1216 13.03 -7.02 19.71
C ALA A 1216 13.02 -5.76 20.60
N SER A 1217 13.27 -5.92 21.91
CA SER A 1217 13.38 -4.83 22.89
C SER A 1217 14.66 -4.01 22.76
N GLY A 1218 15.52 -4.34 21.78
CA GLY A 1218 16.60 -3.48 21.30
C GLY A 1218 16.08 -2.17 20.71
N ASP A 1219 15.84 -1.21 21.60
CA ASP A 1219 15.61 0.24 21.38
C ASP A 1219 16.86 1.04 21.85
N SER A 1220 18.05 0.43 21.71
CA SER A 1220 19.34 1.05 22.01
C SER A 1220 19.93 1.74 20.79
N ASP A 1221 20.24 3.03 20.91
CA ASP A 1221 20.74 3.88 19.83
C ASP A 1221 21.87 3.25 18.99
N ASP A 1222 21.54 2.89 17.76
CA ASP A 1222 22.38 2.93 16.54
C ASP A 1222 23.74 2.17 16.53
N SER A 1223 24.03 1.33 17.53
CA SER A 1223 25.36 0.67 17.64
C SER A 1223 25.49 -0.70 16.97
N ASP A 1224 24.42 -1.51 16.95
CA ASP A 1224 24.57 -2.97 16.83
C ASP A 1224 24.44 -3.51 15.39
N LEU A 1225 23.95 -2.70 14.44
CA LEU A 1225 23.97 -3.05 13.02
C LEU A 1225 25.40 -3.30 12.50
N ALA A 1226 26.40 -2.61 13.08
CA ALA A 1226 27.81 -2.81 12.75
C ALA A 1226 28.38 -4.16 13.23
N ALA A 1227 27.76 -4.80 14.24
CA ALA A 1227 28.15 -6.13 14.71
C ALA A 1227 27.61 -7.23 13.78
N ILE A 1228 26.34 -7.14 13.39
CA ILE A 1228 25.66 -8.14 12.56
C ILE A 1228 26.24 -8.17 11.14
N PHE A 1229 26.59 -7.02 10.55
CA PHE A 1229 27.27 -6.95 9.25
C PHE A 1229 28.66 -7.62 9.23
N ALA A 1230 29.33 -7.72 10.38
CA ALA A 1230 30.64 -8.36 10.50
C ALA A 1230 30.58 -9.89 10.55
N GLU A 1231 29.41 -10.47 10.84
CA GLU A 1231 29.21 -11.93 10.92
C GLU A 1231 28.60 -12.49 9.61
N LEU A 1232 27.74 -11.72 8.92
CA LEU A 1232 27.13 -12.09 7.64
C LEU A 1232 28.02 -11.94 6.39
N THR A 1233 29.23 -11.40 6.52
CA THR A 1233 30.23 -11.32 5.42
C THR A 1233 31.36 -12.35 5.55
N GLY A 1234 31.13 -13.41 6.32
CA GLY A 1234 32.17 -14.32 6.84
C GLY A 1234 32.23 -15.77 6.30
N ALA A 1235 31.49 -16.12 5.23
CA ALA A 1235 31.48 -17.48 4.65
C ALA A 1235 31.48 -17.49 3.11
#